data_AF-A0A9X4NV64-F1
#
_entry.id   AF-A0A9X4NV64-F1
#
_cell.length_a   1.000
_cell.length_b   1.000
_cell.length_c   1.000
_cell.angle_alpha   90.00
_cell.angle_beta   90.00
_cell.angle_gamma   90.00
#
_symmetry.space_group_name_H-M   'P 1'
#
loop_
_entity.id
_entity.type
_entity.pdbx_description
1 polymer ?
#
loop_
_entity_poly.entity_id
_entity_poly.type
_entity_poly.pdbx_seq_one_letter_code
_entity_poly.pdbx_strand_id
1 'polypeptide(L)'
;MGEVGFPYFGGIDTPNFSANKQAGAVDDVLVRKVPVRRVKLGKAGEERYALVATVFDLTVANYGVARGIAGENAATSYDDDTPYTPAWQEKITGVKRDQVIAVARQFADNADKTRGKSMVIIGAAMNHWYHSDMNYRGIINMLMMCGCIGQSGGGWAHYVGQEKLRPQTGWTALAFALDWVRPPRQMNSTSFFYAHTDQWRYEKLGVEEILSPLADKAKFGGSLIDYNVRAERMGWLPSAPQLQTNPMQVVRDATAAGMDPKDYAVQGLKDGTLKMSCEDPDNPLNWPRNLFVWRSNLLGSSGKGHEYFLKHLLGTTHGVQGKDLGADEAKPKEVKWHDKAPEGKLDLLVTLDFRMSTTCLYSDIVLPTATWYEKNDLNTSDMHPFIHPLSTAVDPAWQSKSDWEIYKGFAKAYSEVCVGHLGVEREVVLTPLMHDTPAELAQPFDVKEWSKGECELIPGKTAPQIQVVVRDYPNTYKRFTALGPLMEKVGNGGKGIGWNTDTEVAQLKELNGTVKAEGVTQGMARIESDIDACEVVLQLAPETNGHVAVKAWEALSKITGREHAHLALHREDEKIRFRDIQAQPRKIISSPTWSGLESEKVSYNAGYTNVHELIPWRTLTGRQHFYLDHPWMIAFGEGLTSYRPPVDLKTVGDMIDRKPNGNKEISLNFITPHQKWGIHSTYTDNLMMLTLNRGGPVIWLSEDDAKGAGIEDNDWVELFNANGAIAARAVVSQRVNPGMVLMYHAQEKIINTPGSEITGTRGGIHNSVTRIVTKPTHMIGGYAQFSYGFNYYGTIGTNRDEFVIVRKMRKIDWLDGQGTDTVQA
;
A
#
# COMPACT_ATOMS: atom_id res chain seq x y z
N MET A 1 41.47 10.25 -4.90
CA MET A 1 40.25 9.95 -5.66
C MET A 1 39.94 8.48 -5.47
N GLY A 2 38.67 8.14 -5.20
CA GLY A 2 38.20 6.76 -5.20
C GLY A 2 37.51 6.44 -6.53
N GLU A 3 37.50 5.17 -6.90
CA GLU A 3 36.68 4.65 -7.98
C GLU A 3 35.48 3.94 -7.35
N VAL A 4 34.28 4.35 -7.71
CA VAL A 4 33.02 3.85 -7.12
C VAL A 4 32.16 3.29 -8.25
N GLY A 5 31.72 2.05 -8.08
CA GLY A 5 30.77 1.39 -8.99
C GLY A 5 29.34 1.81 -8.70
N PHE A 6 28.58 2.12 -9.75
CA PHE A 6 27.16 2.42 -9.70
C PHE A 6 26.42 1.40 -10.58
N PRO A 7 25.32 0.81 -10.09
CA PRO A 7 24.56 -0.13 -10.90
C PRO A 7 23.82 0.61 -12.02
N TYR A 8 23.77 0.00 -13.21
CA TYR A 8 23.15 0.58 -14.40
C TYR A 8 22.21 -0.41 -15.08
N PHE A 9 20.90 -0.18 -14.89
CA PHE A 9 19.87 -1.06 -15.43
C PHE A 9 19.33 -0.58 -16.80
N GLY A 10 19.76 0.59 -17.28
CA GLY A 10 19.31 1.13 -18.56
C GLY A 10 19.82 0.37 -19.78
N GLY A 11 20.82 -0.50 -19.61
CA GLY A 11 21.34 -1.38 -20.66
C GLY A 11 20.66 -2.74 -20.74
N ILE A 12 19.79 -3.06 -19.77
CA ILE A 12 19.11 -4.36 -19.70
C ILE A 12 18.01 -4.42 -20.75
N ASP A 13 18.07 -5.43 -21.61
CA ASP A 13 17.02 -5.69 -22.59
C ASP A 13 15.75 -6.16 -21.87
N THR A 14 14.66 -5.42 -22.05
CA THR A 14 13.32 -5.79 -21.58
C THR A 14 12.39 -5.84 -22.80
N PRO A 15 11.57 -6.90 -22.97
CA PRO A 15 10.66 -6.98 -24.10
C PRO A 15 9.79 -5.73 -24.23
N ASN A 16 9.66 -5.21 -25.46
CA ASN A 16 8.82 -4.05 -25.81
C ASN A 16 9.30 -2.68 -25.31
N PHE A 17 10.46 -2.58 -24.65
CA PHE A 17 11.04 -1.31 -24.21
C PHE A 17 12.45 -1.13 -24.76
N SER A 18 12.81 0.12 -25.09
CA SER A 18 14.14 0.46 -25.57
C SER A 18 15.17 0.36 -24.44
N ALA A 19 16.23 -0.40 -24.68
CA ALA A 19 17.44 -0.41 -23.85
C ALA A 19 18.52 0.51 -24.46
N ASN A 20 19.41 1.01 -23.62
CA ASN A 20 20.56 1.80 -24.02
C ASN A 20 21.84 1.16 -23.43
N LYS A 21 22.46 0.26 -24.20
CA LYS A 21 23.71 -0.41 -23.80
C LYS A 21 24.88 0.55 -23.87
N GLN A 22 25.72 0.52 -22.84
CA GLN A 22 26.79 1.49 -22.64
C GLN A 22 28.13 0.77 -22.57
N ALA A 23 29.05 1.10 -23.48
CA ALA A 23 30.38 0.48 -23.49
C ALA A 23 31.16 0.70 -22.17
N GLY A 24 30.86 1.79 -21.46
CA GLY A 24 31.43 2.10 -20.14
C GLY A 24 30.73 1.43 -18.95
N ALA A 25 29.66 0.66 -19.17
CA ALA A 25 28.96 -0.12 -18.15
C ALA A 25 29.31 -1.61 -18.29
N VAL A 26 30.53 -1.98 -17.89
CA VAL A 26 30.98 -3.37 -17.94
C VAL A 26 30.22 -4.16 -16.88
N ASP A 27 29.58 -5.27 -17.28
CA ASP A 27 28.71 -6.09 -16.44
C ASP A 27 27.63 -5.27 -15.70
N ASP A 28 27.05 -4.29 -16.41
CA ASP A 28 26.02 -3.37 -15.89
C ASP A 28 26.49 -2.46 -14.73
N VAL A 29 27.81 -2.26 -14.60
CA VAL A 29 28.42 -1.38 -13.58
C VAL A 29 29.11 -0.19 -14.22
N LEU A 30 28.70 1.02 -13.83
CA LEU A 30 29.36 2.28 -14.17
C LEU A 30 30.39 2.64 -13.10
N VAL A 31 31.68 2.64 -13.46
CA VAL A 31 32.73 3.10 -12.55
C VAL A 31 32.95 4.61 -12.73
N ARG A 32 32.79 5.37 -11.65
CA ARG A 32 32.96 6.84 -11.63
C ARG A 32 34.02 7.23 -10.60
N LYS A 33 34.75 8.31 -10.88
CA LYS A 33 35.71 8.89 -9.93
C LYS A 33 34.97 9.72 -8.89
N VAL A 34 35.25 9.53 -7.61
CA VAL A 34 34.60 10.25 -6.50
C VAL A 34 35.65 10.82 -5.54
N PRO A 35 35.53 12.08 -5.11
CA PRO A 35 36.36 12.62 -4.03
C PRO A 35 36.12 11.82 -2.74
N VAL A 36 37.18 11.28 -2.16
CA VAL A 36 37.11 10.48 -0.93
C VAL A 36 38.11 10.99 0.09
N ARG A 37 37.77 10.85 1.36
CA ARG A 37 38.67 11.10 2.49
C ARG A 37 38.88 9.81 3.27
N ARG A 38 40.12 9.54 3.66
CA ARG A 38 40.43 8.46 4.61
C ARG A 38 40.15 8.95 6.04
N VAL A 39 39.31 8.23 6.76
CA VAL A 39 38.93 8.53 8.15
C VAL A 39 39.31 7.35 9.03
N LYS A 40 39.86 7.64 10.22
CA LYS A 40 40.15 6.62 11.24
C LYS A 40 38.85 6.24 11.96
N LEU A 41 38.58 4.95 12.04
CA LEU A 41 37.42 4.35 12.71
C LEU A 41 37.88 3.61 13.98
N GLY A 42 36.95 3.41 14.91
CA GLY A 42 37.19 2.61 16.11
C GLY A 42 37.41 3.43 17.38
N LYS A 43 37.64 2.74 18.49
CA LYS A 43 37.95 3.36 19.79
C LYS A 43 39.42 3.84 19.82
N ALA A 44 39.76 4.69 20.79
CA ALA A 44 41.14 5.13 20.99
C ALA A 44 42.08 3.91 21.16
N GLY A 45 43.10 3.81 20.31
CA GLY A 45 44.05 2.70 20.26
C GLY A 45 43.85 1.72 19.08
N GLU A 46 42.72 1.74 18.38
CA GLU A 46 42.48 0.91 17.20
C GLU A 46 42.98 1.60 15.92
N GLU A 47 43.59 0.86 14.99
CA GLU A 47 44.01 1.36 13.67
C GLU A 47 43.13 0.83 12.53
N ARG A 48 41.84 1.18 12.54
CA ARG A 48 40.92 0.90 11.42
C ARG A 48 40.71 2.17 10.61
N TYR A 49 40.64 2.06 9.29
CA TYR A 49 40.38 3.19 8.40
C TYR A 49 39.30 2.86 7.38
N ALA A 50 38.52 3.86 6.98
CA ALA A 50 37.59 3.77 5.86
C ALA A 50 37.75 4.96 4.92
N LEU A 51 37.42 4.76 3.65
CA LEU A 51 37.22 5.83 2.69
C LEU A 51 35.77 6.28 2.77
N VAL A 52 35.54 7.59 2.86
CA VAL A 52 34.20 8.18 2.88
C VAL A 52 34.05 9.21 1.78
N ALA A 53 32.85 9.28 1.19
CA ALA A 53 32.41 10.31 0.26
C ALA A 53 31.10 10.91 0.77
N THR A 54 30.78 12.12 0.31
CA THR A 54 29.48 12.72 0.64
C THR A 54 28.39 12.17 -0.27
N VAL A 55 27.14 12.18 0.20
CA VAL A 55 25.97 11.84 -0.64
C VAL A 55 25.88 12.75 -1.86
N PHE A 56 26.29 14.02 -1.73
CA PHE A 56 26.36 14.96 -2.86
C PHE A 56 27.33 14.45 -3.94
N ASP A 57 28.57 14.12 -3.57
CA ASP A 57 29.58 13.64 -4.52
C ASP A 57 29.16 12.33 -5.22
N LEU A 58 28.49 11.45 -4.49
CA LEU A 58 27.92 10.21 -5.04
C LEU A 58 26.75 10.49 -5.98
N THR A 59 25.86 11.43 -5.64
CA THR A 59 24.72 11.80 -6.48
C THR A 59 25.16 12.45 -7.78
N VAL A 60 26.11 13.40 -7.73
CA VAL A 60 26.64 14.07 -8.92
C VAL A 60 27.35 13.07 -9.84
N ALA A 61 28.11 12.12 -9.28
CA ALA A 61 28.73 11.03 -10.04
C ALA A 61 27.70 10.08 -10.66
N ASN A 62 26.63 9.73 -9.93
CA ASN A 62 25.53 8.88 -10.43
C ASN A 62 24.81 9.51 -11.62
N TYR A 63 24.51 10.81 -11.57
CA TYR A 63 23.92 11.56 -12.69
C TYR A 63 24.90 11.79 -13.86
N GLY A 64 26.18 11.39 -13.72
CA GLY A 64 27.16 11.50 -14.79
C GLY A 64 27.59 12.95 -15.10
N VAL A 65 27.53 13.86 -14.13
CA VAL A 65 27.88 15.27 -14.31
C VAL A 65 29.39 15.48 -14.17
N ALA A 66 30.03 16.08 -15.18
CA ALA A 66 31.46 16.38 -15.15
C ALA A 66 31.80 17.49 -14.13
N ARG A 67 32.86 17.27 -13.34
CA ARG A 67 33.34 18.18 -12.29
C ARG A 67 34.76 18.71 -12.54
N GLY A 68 35.32 18.44 -13.71
CA GLY A 68 36.70 18.80 -14.05
C GLY A 68 37.75 17.88 -13.39
N ILE A 69 37.37 16.67 -12.99
CA ILE A 69 38.29 15.69 -12.40
C ILE A 69 39.00 14.94 -13.54
N ALA A 70 40.33 14.84 -13.45
CA ALA A 70 41.13 14.17 -14.48
C ALA A 70 40.71 12.70 -14.68
N GLY A 71 40.34 12.36 -15.92
CA GLY A 71 39.85 11.02 -16.30
C GLY A 71 38.52 10.62 -15.65
N GLU A 72 37.69 11.59 -15.26
CA GLU A 72 36.32 11.34 -14.84
C GLU A 72 35.49 10.88 -16.04
N ASN A 73 34.95 9.67 -15.96
CA ASN A 73 33.94 9.21 -16.89
C ASN A 73 32.66 9.98 -16.57
N ALA A 74 32.30 11.01 -17.33
CA ALA A 74 31.11 11.84 -17.17
C ALA A 74 30.76 12.54 -18.49
N ALA A 75 29.54 13.03 -18.62
CA ALA A 75 29.08 13.72 -19.81
C ALA A 75 29.76 15.09 -19.95
N THR A 76 30.23 15.40 -21.15
CA THR A 76 30.80 16.71 -21.54
C THR A 76 29.75 17.65 -22.14
N SER A 77 28.64 17.11 -22.63
CA SER A 77 27.50 17.85 -23.17
C SER A 77 26.17 17.13 -22.92
N TYR A 78 25.05 17.79 -23.18
CA TYR A 78 23.73 17.15 -23.15
C TYR A 78 23.48 16.18 -24.32
N ASP A 79 24.27 16.31 -25.40
CA ASP A 79 24.19 15.49 -26.60
C ASP A 79 25.02 14.20 -26.50
N ASP A 80 25.84 14.08 -25.45
CA ASP A 80 26.60 12.88 -25.17
C ASP A 80 25.67 11.78 -24.72
N ASP A 81 25.77 10.59 -25.33
CA ASP A 81 25.02 9.41 -24.93
C ASP A 81 25.63 8.73 -23.69
N THR A 82 25.71 9.49 -22.59
CA THR A 82 26.14 9.03 -21.28
C THR A 82 24.89 8.79 -20.42
N PRO A 83 24.86 7.75 -19.55
CA PRO A 83 23.72 7.50 -18.67
C PRO A 83 23.17 8.75 -17.99
N TYR A 84 21.86 8.95 -18.13
CA TYR A 84 21.07 10.04 -17.56
C TYR A 84 21.24 11.44 -18.20
N THR A 85 21.91 11.56 -19.35
CA THR A 85 21.84 12.79 -20.16
C THR A 85 20.53 12.89 -20.95
N PRO A 86 20.18 14.09 -21.47
CA PRO A 86 19.07 14.24 -22.42
C PRO A 86 19.19 13.35 -23.67
N ALA A 87 20.38 13.20 -24.28
CA ALA A 87 20.56 12.30 -25.42
C ALA A 87 20.36 10.81 -25.05
N TRP A 88 20.79 10.40 -23.87
CA TRP A 88 20.54 9.05 -23.36
C TRP A 88 19.03 8.82 -23.12
N GLN A 89 18.35 9.78 -22.51
CA GLN A 89 16.94 9.71 -22.15
C GLN A 89 16.01 9.69 -23.39
N GLU A 90 16.39 10.39 -24.46
CA GLU A 90 15.67 10.40 -25.74
C GLU A 90 15.58 8.98 -26.32
N LYS A 91 16.65 8.19 -26.22
CA LYS A 91 16.66 6.78 -26.68
C LYS A 91 15.76 5.87 -25.87
N ILE A 92 15.70 6.08 -24.55
CA ILE A 92 14.90 5.26 -23.63
C ILE A 92 13.41 5.58 -23.75
N THR A 93 13.06 6.87 -23.81
CA THR A 93 11.67 7.33 -23.65
C THR A 93 11.00 7.77 -24.95
N GLY A 94 11.78 8.03 -26.00
CA GLY A 94 11.31 8.66 -27.24
C GLY A 94 10.98 10.16 -27.13
N VAL A 95 11.07 10.77 -25.95
CA VAL A 95 10.85 12.22 -25.78
C VAL A 95 12.07 12.97 -26.28
N LYS A 96 11.87 13.96 -27.15
CA LYS A 96 12.97 14.74 -27.73
C LYS A 96 13.76 15.49 -26.65
N ARG A 97 15.08 15.42 -26.73
CA ARG A 97 16.03 15.97 -25.76
C ARG A 97 15.90 17.49 -25.60
N ASP A 98 15.59 18.22 -26.69
CA ASP A 98 15.41 19.67 -26.69
C ASP A 98 14.24 20.10 -25.81
N GLN A 99 13.14 19.33 -25.84
CA GLN A 99 11.98 19.53 -24.98
C GLN A 99 12.32 19.25 -23.52
N VAL A 100 13.03 18.16 -23.23
CA VAL A 100 13.46 17.83 -21.86
C VAL A 100 14.37 18.91 -21.29
N ILE A 101 15.35 19.39 -22.07
CA ILE A 101 16.25 20.48 -21.68
C ILE A 101 15.45 21.76 -21.42
N ALA A 102 14.53 22.12 -22.32
CA ALA A 102 13.72 23.33 -22.18
C ALA A 102 12.85 23.29 -20.91
N VAL A 103 12.11 22.19 -20.70
CA VAL A 103 11.23 22.02 -19.53
C VAL A 103 12.03 21.97 -18.23
N ALA A 104 13.14 21.22 -18.17
CA ALA A 104 13.98 21.14 -16.98
C ALA A 104 14.56 22.52 -16.60
N ARG A 105 15.04 23.29 -17.59
CA ARG A 105 15.55 24.65 -17.36
C ARG A 105 14.45 25.60 -16.90
N GLN A 106 13.29 25.61 -17.56
CA GLN A 106 12.18 26.48 -17.19
C GLN A 106 11.64 26.13 -15.80
N PHE A 107 11.56 24.85 -15.45
CA PHE A 107 11.13 24.39 -14.14
C PHE A 107 12.07 24.87 -13.03
N ALA A 108 13.40 24.72 -13.24
CA ALA A 108 14.41 25.16 -12.29
C ALA A 108 14.50 26.69 -12.20
N ASP A 109 14.44 27.40 -13.32
CA ASP A 109 14.45 28.87 -13.39
C ASP A 109 13.23 29.48 -12.69
N ASN A 110 12.03 28.89 -12.88
CA ASN A 110 10.85 29.31 -12.12
C ASN A 110 11.04 29.06 -10.61
N ALA A 111 11.56 27.89 -10.22
CA ALA A 111 11.82 27.59 -8.82
C ALA A 111 12.83 28.58 -8.20
N ASP A 112 13.91 28.91 -8.89
CA ASP A 112 14.89 29.90 -8.45
C ASP A 112 14.24 31.28 -8.25
N LYS A 113 13.56 31.80 -9.28
CA LYS A 113 12.89 33.12 -9.26
C LYS A 113 11.83 33.24 -8.16
N THR A 114 11.11 32.16 -7.89
CA THR A 114 9.97 32.16 -6.97
C THR A 114 10.30 31.61 -5.59
N ARG A 115 11.55 31.16 -5.37
CA ARG A 115 12.00 30.46 -4.17
C ARG A 115 11.21 29.17 -3.89
N GLY A 116 11.15 28.31 -4.91
CA GLY A 116 10.65 26.95 -4.81
C GLY A 116 9.21 26.74 -5.29
N LYS A 117 8.57 27.69 -5.99
CA LYS A 117 7.17 27.55 -6.46
C LYS A 117 7.06 26.82 -7.79
N SER A 118 7.76 25.69 -7.91
CA SER A 118 7.56 24.71 -8.96
C SER A 118 7.02 23.42 -8.34
N MET A 119 5.98 22.85 -8.93
CA MET A 119 5.25 21.71 -8.38
C MET A 119 5.10 20.62 -9.45
N VAL A 120 5.10 19.36 -9.00
CA VAL A 120 4.73 18.23 -9.85
C VAL A 120 3.52 17.53 -9.25
N ILE A 121 2.41 17.53 -9.98
CA ILE A 121 1.22 16.74 -9.67
C ILE A 121 1.43 15.34 -10.26
N ILE A 122 1.42 14.33 -9.40
CA ILE A 122 1.77 12.95 -9.76
C ILE A 122 0.73 11.98 -9.18
N GLY A 123 0.47 10.88 -9.90
CA GLY A 123 -0.53 9.90 -9.47
C GLY A 123 -0.22 8.48 -9.90
N ALA A 124 -1.27 7.67 -10.02
CA ALA A 124 -1.20 6.23 -10.30
C ALA A 124 -0.52 5.87 -11.64
N ALA A 125 -0.45 6.79 -12.60
CA ALA A 125 0.26 6.58 -13.86
C ALA A 125 1.75 6.27 -13.65
N MET A 126 2.36 6.84 -12.61
CA MET A 126 3.74 6.58 -12.22
C MET A 126 3.84 5.62 -11.02
N ASN A 127 2.82 5.59 -10.15
CA ASN A 127 2.86 4.84 -8.88
C ASN A 127 2.52 3.34 -9.00
N HIS A 128 1.86 2.91 -10.07
CA HIS A 128 1.39 1.53 -10.22
C HIS A 128 2.34 0.63 -11.02
N TRP A 129 3.54 1.11 -11.36
CA TRP A 129 4.63 0.31 -11.93
C TRP A 129 5.42 -0.39 -10.83
N TYR A 130 6.03 -1.53 -11.13
CA TYR A 130 6.87 -2.29 -10.19
C TYR A 130 8.01 -1.43 -9.63
N HIS A 131 8.62 -0.60 -10.48
CA HIS A 131 9.63 0.39 -10.11
C HIS A 131 9.04 1.80 -9.89
N SER A 132 7.89 1.90 -9.22
CA SER A 132 7.24 3.18 -8.88
C SER A 132 8.11 4.10 -8.02
N ASP A 133 8.93 3.52 -7.16
CA ASP A 133 9.90 4.21 -6.33
C ASP A 133 10.97 4.94 -7.14
N MET A 134 11.45 4.38 -8.25
CA MET A 134 12.37 5.08 -9.15
C MET A 134 11.69 6.26 -9.84
N ASN A 135 10.46 6.06 -10.34
CA ASN A 135 9.65 7.11 -10.92
C ASN A 135 9.44 8.28 -9.92
N TYR A 136 9.06 7.95 -8.69
CA TYR A 136 8.80 8.94 -7.65
C TYR A 136 10.08 9.64 -7.21
N ARG A 137 11.17 8.90 -6.96
CA ARG A 137 12.45 9.49 -6.55
C ARG A 137 13.10 10.35 -7.63
N GLY A 138 12.85 10.08 -8.92
CA GLY A 138 13.27 10.97 -10.00
C GLY A 138 12.65 12.36 -9.87
N ILE A 139 11.33 12.41 -9.69
CA ILE A 139 10.58 13.67 -9.47
C ILE A 139 10.93 14.33 -8.13
N ILE A 140 11.03 13.55 -7.05
CA ILE A 140 11.39 14.06 -5.73
C ILE A 140 12.80 14.65 -5.76
N ASN A 141 13.76 14.03 -6.44
CA ASN A 141 15.10 14.59 -6.65
C ASN A 141 15.06 15.94 -7.36
N MET A 142 14.30 16.08 -8.45
CA MET A 142 14.14 17.37 -9.15
C MET A 142 13.62 18.46 -8.20
N LEU A 143 12.61 18.15 -7.39
CA LEU A 143 12.01 19.08 -6.45
C LEU A 143 12.94 19.43 -5.28
N MET A 144 13.70 18.46 -4.76
CA MET A 144 14.70 18.68 -3.73
C MET A 144 15.84 19.58 -4.23
N MET A 145 16.36 19.31 -5.43
CA MET A 145 17.42 20.11 -6.06
C MET A 145 16.97 21.55 -6.32
N CYS A 146 15.69 21.76 -6.60
CA CYS A 146 15.10 23.09 -6.82
C CYS A 146 14.52 23.74 -5.55
N GLY A 147 14.71 23.15 -4.36
CA GLY A 147 14.22 23.72 -3.09
C GLY A 147 12.71 23.90 -3.01
N CYS A 148 11.93 23.05 -3.69
CA CYS A 148 10.48 23.22 -3.85
C CYS A 148 9.65 22.59 -2.71
N ILE A 149 10.16 21.53 -2.07
CA ILE A 149 9.42 20.81 -1.04
C ILE A 149 9.33 21.66 0.23
N GLY A 150 8.10 21.85 0.73
CA GLY A 150 7.80 22.69 1.90
C GLY A 150 7.55 24.16 1.58
N GLN A 151 7.55 24.57 0.31
CA GLN A 151 7.21 25.93 -0.12
C GLN A 151 5.81 26.00 -0.71
N SER A 152 4.98 26.95 -0.24
CA SER A 152 3.62 27.14 -0.78
C SER A 152 3.67 27.50 -2.26
N GLY A 153 2.97 26.72 -3.09
CA GLY A 153 3.02 26.80 -4.56
C GLY A 153 4.05 25.86 -5.20
N GLY A 154 4.79 25.07 -4.42
CA GLY A 154 5.75 24.09 -4.90
C GLY A 154 5.67 22.73 -4.22
N GLY A 155 6.49 21.80 -4.71
CA GLY A 155 6.71 20.51 -4.05
C GLY A 155 6.10 19.31 -4.76
N TRP A 156 6.09 18.19 -4.05
CA TRP A 156 5.58 16.90 -4.51
C TRP A 156 4.10 16.79 -4.17
N ALA A 157 3.25 16.82 -5.20
CA ALA A 157 1.80 16.78 -5.04
C ALA A 157 1.26 15.44 -5.53
N HIS A 158 1.37 14.43 -4.66
CA HIS A 158 0.86 13.09 -4.92
C HIS A 158 -0.64 13.00 -4.66
N TYR A 159 -1.38 12.52 -5.66
CA TYR A 159 -2.82 12.28 -5.56
C TYR A 159 -3.20 10.92 -6.14
N VAL A 160 -3.87 10.11 -5.32
CA VAL A 160 -4.35 8.76 -5.66
C VAL A 160 -5.77 8.55 -5.13
N GLY A 161 -5.94 7.76 -4.07
CA GLY A 161 -7.16 7.69 -3.27
C GLY A 161 -7.21 8.77 -2.19
N GLN A 162 -8.31 8.77 -1.45
CA GLN A 162 -8.57 9.70 -0.35
C GLN A 162 -7.99 9.12 0.95
N GLU A 163 -6.68 9.28 1.15
CA GLU A 163 -5.94 8.64 2.24
C GLU A 163 -5.90 9.50 3.51
N LYS A 164 -5.96 10.82 3.37
CA LYS A 164 -5.82 11.74 4.50
C LYS A 164 -7.11 11.92 5.30
N LEU A 165 -7.32 10.99 6.22
CA LEU A 165 -8.23 11.16 7.33
C LEU A 165 -7.65 12.18 8.31
N ARG A 166 -8.13 13.43 8.23
CA ARG A 166 -7.52 14.56 8.97
C ARG A 166 -7.53 14.37 10.50
N PRO A 167 -8.66 14.07 11.17
CA PRO A 167 -8.70 13.87 12.63
C PRO A 167 -8.15 12.49 13.05
N GLN A 168 -6.89 12.21 12.68
CA GLN A 168 -6.27 10.89 12.69
C GLN A 168 -6.30 10.23 14.08
N THR A 169 -5.83 10.93 15.12
CA THR A 169 -5.66 10.35 16.46
C THR A 169 -6.96 10.26 17.25
N GLY A 170 -8.00 11.02 16.87
CA GLY A 170 -9.35 10.79 17.37
C GLY A 170 -9.97 9.55 16.74
N TRP A 171 -9.77 9.36 15.43
CA TRP A 171 -10.29 8.20 14.71
C TRP A 171 -9.59 6.89 15.08
N THR A 172 -8.26 6.86 15.24
CA THR A 172 -7.54 5.61 15.57
C THR A 172 -7.95 5.05 16.92
N ALA A 173 -8.27 5.91 17.89
CA ALA A 173 -8.77 5.51 19.19
C ALA A 173 -10.04 4.66 19.07
N LEU A 174 -11.00 5.13 18.26
CA LEU A 174 -12.27 4.48 18.00
C LEU A 174 -12.13 3.24 17.10
N ALA A 175 -11.53 3.41 15.91
CA ALA A 175 -11.55 2.41 14.85
C ALA A 175 -10.83 1.10 15.21
N PHE A 176 -9.82 1.18 16.08
CA PHE A 176 -9.03 0.01 16.49
C PHE A 176 -9.23 -0.34 17.97
N ALA A 177 -10.26 0.22 18.61
CA ALA A 177 -10.58 0.04 20.03
C ALA A 177 -9.37 0.29 20.97
N LEU A 178 -8.53 1.29 20.64
CA LEU A 178 -7.33 1.62 21.42
C LEU A 178 -7.67 2.31 22.75
N ASP A 179 -8.91 2.71 22.92
CA ASP A 179 -9.54 3.11 24.18
C ASP A 179 -9.75 1.92 25.13
N TRP A 180 -9.84 0.69 24.61
CA TRP A 180 -10.05 -0.53 25.41
C TRP A 180 -8.84 -1.47 25.50
N VAL A 181 -8.19 -1.75 24.36
CA VAL A 181 -7.11 -2.74 24.27
C VAL A 181 -6.04 -2.25 23.29
N ARG A 182 -4.77 -2.41 23.66
CA ARG A 182 -3.61 -2.13 22.81
C ARG A 182 -2.63 -3.30 22.88
N PRO A 183 -1.95 -3.68 21.77
CA PRO A 183 -2.12 -3.19 20.40
C PRO A 183 -3.25 -3.94 19.63
N PRO A 184 -3.72 -3.39 18.50
CA PRO A 184 -4.60 -4.12 17.57
C PRO A 184 -3.79 -5.08 16.69
N ARG A 185 -4.47 -5.87 15.83
CA ARG A 185 -3.82 -6.68 14.79
C ARG A 185 -3.98 -6.02 13.42
N GLN A 186 -2.99 -5.24 13.02
CA GLN A 186 -2.91 -4.62 11.69
C GLN A 186 -2.10 -5.50 10.74
N MET A 187 -2.44 -5.48 9.45
CA MET A 187 -1.80 -6.31 8.41
C MET A 187 -1.64 -5.53 7.10
N ASN A 188 -0.52 -5.69 6.41
CA ASN A 188 -0.35 -5.16 5.05
C ASN A 188 -0.96 -6.13 4.02
N SER A 189 -2.01 -5.67 3.33
CA SER A 189 -2.87 -6.58 2.57
C SER A 189 -2.22 -7.20 1.33
N THR A 190 -1.23 -6.57 0.72
CA THR A 190 -0.55 -7.14 -0.46
C THR A 190 0.14 -8.46 -0.10
N SER A 191 0.92 -8.51 0.98
CA SER A 191 1.55 -9.77 1.45
C SER A 191 0.50 -10.79 1.90
N PHE A 192 -0.54 -10.34 2.58
CA PHE A 192 -1.65 -11.19 3.00
C PHE A 192 -2.31 -11.89 1.81
N PHE A 193 -2.70 -11.15 0.78
CA PHE A 193 -3.33 -11.76 -0.40
C PHE A 193 -2.34 -12.50 -1.28
N TYR A 194 -1.09 -12.07 -1.38
CA TYR A 194 -0.04 -12.83 -2.08
C TYR A 194 0.07 -14.25 -1.52
N ALA A 195 0.08 -14.38 -0.18
CA ALA A 195 0.12 -15.65 0.53
C ALA A 195 -1.19 -16.44 0.43
N HIS A 196 -2.33 -15.84 0.77
CA HIS A 196 -3.59 -16.58 0.98
C HIS A 196 -4.47 -16.73 -0.25
N THR A 197 -4.10 -16.10 -1.37
CA THR A 197 -4.64 -16.42 -2.70
C THR A 197 -3.64 -17.21 -3.54
N ASP A 198 -2.57 -17.69 -2.91
CA ASP A 198 -1.52 -18.55 -3.48
C ASP A 198 -0.83 -18.00 -4.74
N GLN A 199 -0.89 -16.69 -4.95
CA GLN A 199 -0.28 -16.06 -6.12
C GLN A 199 1.24 -16.22 -6.14
N TRP A 200 1.87 -16.43 -4.99
CA TRP A 200 3.28 -16.78 -4.84
C TRP A 200 3.67 -18.09 -5.54
N ARG A 201 2.72 -19.02 -5.69
CA ARG A 201 2.95 -20.31 -6.37
C ARG A 201 3.11 -20.17 -7.87
N TYR A 202 2.82 -19.00 -8.43
CA TYR A 202 2.85 -18.71 -9.86
C TYR A 202 3.89 -17.63 -10.18
N GLU A 203 4.80 -17.34 -9.24
CA GLU A 203 5.81 -16.30 -9.43
C GLU A 203 6.82 -16.66 -10.50
N LYS A 204 7.02 -15.76 -11.47
CA LYS A 204 7.96 -15.95 -12.59
C LYS A 204 9.06 -14.88 -12.63
N LEU A 205 8.99 -13.86 -11.77
CA LEU A 205 10.06 -12.90 -11.59
C LEU A 205 11.08 -13.43 -10.57
N GLY A 206 12.29 -13.73 -11.04
CA GLY A 206 13.41 -14.13 -10.21
C GLY A 206 13.98 -12.97 -9.39
N VAL A 207 14.51 -13.26 -8.20
CA VAL A 207 15.17 -12.26 -7.35
C VAL A 207 16.44 -11.73 -8.01
N GLU A 208 17.16 -12.60 -8.70
CA GLU A 208 18.38 -12.31 -9.45
C GLU A 208 18.17 -11.32 -10.59
N GLU A 209 16.97 -11.22 -11.14
CA GLU A 209 16.62 -10.29 -12.23
C GLU A 209 16.52 -8.83 -11.73
N ILE A 210 16.32 -8.64 -10.43
CA ILE A 210 16.12 -7.31 -9.82
C ILE A 210 17.25 -6.89 -8.88
N LEU A 211 18.23 -7.77 -8.63
CA LEU A 211 19.41 -7.48 -7.82
C LEU A 211 20.36 -6.50 -8.49
N SER A 212 21.13 -5.77 -7.68
CA SER A 212 22.27 -5.01 -8.16
C SER A 212 23.33 -5.94 -8.76
N PRO A 213 23.98 -5.59 -9.89
CA PRO A 213 25.15 -6.32 -10.36
C PRO A 213 26.32 -6.30 -9.37
N LEU A 214 26.31 -5.36 -8.40
CA LEU A 214 27.30 -5.27 -7.32
C LEU A 214 26.97 -6.14 -6.10
N ALA A 215 25.80 -6.79 -6.07
CA ALA A 215 25.39 -7.60 -4.94
C ALA A 215 26.01 -8.99 -4.98
N ASP A 216 26.30 -9.53 -3.82
CA ASP A 216 26.70 -10.93 -3.67
C ASP A 216 25.48 -11.85 -3.84
N LYS A 217 25.29 -12.37 -5.06
CA LYS A 217 24.16 -13.24 -5.42
C LYS A 217 24.05 -14.49 -4.53
N ALA A 218 25.15 -14.96 -3.93
CA ALA A 218 25.11 -16.11 -3.01
C ALA A 218 24.35 -15.79 -1.71
N LYS A 219 24.32 -14.52 -1.29
CA LYS A 219 23.58 -14.07 -0.10
C LYS A 219 22.10 -13.78 -0.36
N PHE A 220 21.75 -13.45 -1.60
CA PHE A 220 20.42 -12.95 -1.97
C PHE A 220 19.68 -13.92 -2.91
N GLY A 221 19.46 -15.15 -2.44
CA GLY A 221 18.66 -16.14 -3.17
C GLY A 221 17.31 -16.46 -2.51
N GLY A 222 16.57 -17.37 -3.13
CA GLY A 222 15.21 -17.76 -2.73
C GLY A 222 14.17 -17.09 -3.61
N SER A 223 12.91 -17.24 -3.23
CA SER A 223 11.74 -16.67 -3.89
C SER A 223 11.30 -15.36 -3.23
N LEU A 224 10.42 -14.59 -3.87
CA LEU A 224 9.92 -13.33 -3.30
C LEU A 224 9.14 -13.53 -1.98
N ILE A 225 8.41 -14.64 -1.82
CA ILE A 225 7.72 -14.94 -0.55
C ILE A 225 8.70 -15.24 0.59
N ASP A 226 9.89 -15.80 0.29
CA ASP A 226 10.92 -16.04 1.31
C ASP A 226 11.37 -14.74 1.98
N TYR A 227 11.49 -13.66 1.21
CA TYR A 227 11.84 -12.34 1.75
C TYR A 227 10.74 -11.80 2.67
N ASN A 228 9.46 -12.10 2.37
CA ASN A 228 8.35 -11.69 3.23
C ASN A 228 8.36 -12.45 4.55
N VAL A 229 8.55 -13.77 4.54
CA VAL A 229 8.64 -14.59 5.75
C VAL A 229 9.82 -14.16 6.63
N ARG A 230 10.97 -13.88 6.03
CA ARG A 230 12.14 -13.32 6.76
C ARG A 230 11.79 -11.98 7.40
N ALA A 231 11.15 -11.07 6.65
CA ALA A 231 10.71 -9.78 7.16
C ALA A 231 9.73 -9.94 8.33
N GLU A 232 8.75 -10.83 8.23
CA GLU A 232 7.80 -11.13 9.31
C GLU A 232 8.51 -11.64 10.57
N ARG A 233 9.40 -12.63 10.45
CA ARG A 233 10.18 -13.17 11.58
C ARG A 233 11.11 -12.15 12.23
N MET A 234 11.69 -11.24 11.44
CA MET A 234 12.52 -10.15 11.95
C MET A 234 11.71 -9.00 12.58
N GLY A 235 10.37 -9.07 12.52
CA GLY A 235 9.49 -8.01 13.00
C GLY A 235 9.40 -6.82 12.06
N TRP A 236 9.84 -6.94 10.82
CA TRP A 236 9.79 -5.85 9.84
C TRP A 236 8.39 -5.63 9.29
N LEU A 237 7.66 -6.71 9.00
CA LEU A 237 6.27 -6.68 8.55
C LEU A 237 5.37 -7.43 9.54
N PRO A 238 4.07 -7.10 9.59
CA PRO A 238 3.10 -7.88 10.36
C PRO A 238 2.81 -9.24 9.71
N SER A 239 2.26 -10.15 10.51
CA SER A 239 1.78 -11.47 10.08
C SER A 239 0.28 -11.60 10.37
N ALA A 240 -0.45 -12.25 9.47
CA ALA A 240 -1.85 -12.64 9.70
C ALA A 240 -2.25 -13.88 8.86
N PRO A 241 -2.68 -14.98 9.50
CA PRO A 241 -2.52 -15.32 10.93
C PRO A 241 -1.08 -15.21 11.44
N GLN A 242 -0.90 -15.06 12.75
CA GLN A 242 0.41 -14.77 13.36
C GLN A 242 1.21 -16.03 13.69
N LEU A 243 0.56 -16.97 14.36
CA LEU A 243 1.14 -18.20 14.88
C LEU A 243 0.24 -19.36 14.48
N GLN A 244 0.83 -20.50 14.16
CA GLN A 244 0.07 -21.72 13.81
C GLN A 244 -0.76 -22.22 15.00
N THR A 245 -0.23 -22.07 16.21
CA THR A 245 -0.95 -22.36 17.44
C THR A 245 -1.90 -21.22 17.77
N ASN A 246 -3.13 -21.53 18.18
CA ASN A 246 -4.08 -20.53 18.65
C ASN A 246 -3.42 -19.65 19.75
N PRO A 247 -3.41 -18.31 19.60
CA PRO A 247 -2.65 -17.42 20.48
C PRO A 247 -3.16 -17.42 21.93
N MET A 248 -4.40 -17.86 22.21
CA MET A 248 -4.89 -18.10 23.57
C MET A 248 -4.31 -19.38 24.17
N GLN A 249 -4.13 -20.42 23.34
CA GLN A 249 -3.54 -21.69 23.77
C GLN A 249 -2.07 -21.49 24.16
N VAL A 250 -1.33 -20.64 23.47
CA VAL A 250 0.05 -20.27 23.84
C VAL A 250 0.12 -19.73 25.28
N VAL A 251 -0.84 -18.90 25.71
CA VAL A 251 -0.88 -18.39 27.09
C VAL A 251 -1.22 -19.48 28.10
N ARG A 252 -2.13 -20.40 27.74
CA ARG A 252 -2.51 -21.54 28.58
C ARG A 252 -1.33 -22.49 28.79
N ASP A 253 -0.62 -22.81 27.72
CA ASP A 253 0.55 -23.69 27.75
C ASP A 253 1.71 -23.05 28.55
N ALA A 254 1.96 -21.75 28.37
CA ALA A 254 2.94 -21.01 29.16
C ALA A 254 2.59 -21.05 30.66
N THR A 255 1.31 -20.84 31.01
CA THR A 255 0.84 -20.89 32.39
C THR A 255 1.00 -22.29 32.98
N ALA A 256 0.68 -23.34 32.22
CA ALA A 256 0.85 -24.73 32.63
C ALA A 256 2.34 -25.10 32.83
N ALA A 257 3.24 -24.50 32.04
CA ALA A 257 4.69 -24.62 32.19
C ALA A 257 5.28 -23.74 33.30
N GLY A 258 4.48 -22.90 33.97
CA GLY A 258 4.97 -21.96 34.99
C GLY A 258 5.86 -20.84 34.42
N MET A 259 5.68 -20.49 33.14
CA MET A 259 6.48 -19.50 32.42
C MET A 259 5.67 -18.25 32.07
N ASP A 260 6.35 -17.10 31.94
CA ASP A 260 5.73 -15.93 31.34
C ASP A 260 5.39 -16.22 29.85
N PRO A 261 4.20 -15.85 29.34
CA PRO A 261 3.83 -16.17 27.96
C PRO A 261 4.74 -15.56 26.89
N LYS A 262 5.39 -14.42 27.16
CA LYS A 262 6.37 -13.85 26.24
C LYS A 262 7.60 -14.72 26.18
N ASP A 263 8.14 -15.12 27.34
CA ASP A 263 9.33 -15.96 27.41
C ASP A 263 9.07 -17.35 26.83
N TYR A 264 7.89 -17.92 27.08
CA TYR A 264 7.44 -19.17 26.47
C TYR A 264 7.38 -19.06 24.94
N ALA A 265 6.80 -17.97 24.40
CA ALA A 265 6.74 -17.75 22.96
C ALA A 265 8.14 -17.56 22.34
N VAL A 266 9.04 -16.82 23.00
CA VAL A 266 10.44 -16.67 22.56
C VAL A 266 11.15 -18.01 22.53
N GLN A 267 11.05 -18.80 23.59
CA GLN A 267 11.65 -20.13 23.66
C GLN A 267 11.08 -21.03 22.57
N GLY A 268 9.75 -21.08 22.44
CA GLY A 268 9.08 -21.92 21.46
C GLY A 268 9.41 -21.58 20.00
N LEU A 269 9.59 -20.29 19.70
CA LEU A 269 10.03 -19.86 18.37
C LEU A 269 11.49 -20.24 18.09
N LYS A 270 12.37 -20.18 19.11
CA LYS A 270 13.78 -20.57 18.97
C LYS A 270 13.96 -22.08 18.82
N ASP A 271 13.23 -22.89 19.58
CA ASP A 271 13.35 -24.35 19.57
C ASP A 271 12.42 -25.03 18.54
N GLY A 272 11.53 -24.27 17.91
CA GLY A 272 10.63 -24.72 16.84
C GLY A 272 9.35 -25.41 17.33
N THR A 273 9.10 -25.45 18.64
CA THR A 273 7.83 -25.96 19.21
C THR A 273 6.65 -25.02 18.96
N LEU A 274 6.92 -23.73 18.74
CA LEU A 274 5.97 -22.73 18.27
C LEU A 274 6.41 -22.24 16.88
N LYS A 275 5.47 -22.14 15.93
CA LYS A 275 5.75 -21.76 14.54
C LYS A 275 4.95 -20.53 14.12
N MET A 276 5.57 -19.68 13.31
CA MET A 276 4.85 -18.57 12.65
C MET A 276 4.05 -19.11 11.47
N SER A 277 2.81 -18.62 11.30
CA SER A 277 1.91 -19.13 10.26
C SER A 277 2.43 -18.90 8.83
N CYS A 278 3.23 -17.86 8.63
CA CYS A 278 3.79 -17.51 7.33
C CYS A 278 4.79 -18.53 6.78
N GLU A 279 5.31 -19.44 7.60
CA GLU A 279 6.19 -20.54 7.16
C GLU A 279 5.43 -21.67 6.45
N ASP A 280 4.11 -21.74 6.63
CA ASP A 280 3.24 -22.74 6.00
C ASP A 280 1.82 -22.15 5.78
N PRO A 281 1.65 -21.17 4.87
CA PRO A 281 0.37 -20.49 4.63
C PRO A 281 -0.67 -21.41 3.96
N ASP A 282 -0.25 -22.59 3.50
CA ASP A 282 -1.09 -23.65 2.95
C ASP A 282 -1.44 -24.72 4.00
N ASN A 283 -1.10 -24.49 5.27
CA ASN A 283 -1.63 -25.29 6.36
C ASN A 283 -3.06 -24.83 6.70
N PRO A 284 -4.03 -25.74 6.90
CA PRO A 284 -5.40 -25.38 7.27
C PRO A 284 -5.54 -24.64 8.62
N LEU A 285 -4.49 -24.63 9.45
CA LEU A 285 -4.43 -23.85 10.67
C LEU A 285 -3.93 -22.39 10.44
N ASN A 286 -3.37 -22.10 9.27
CA ASN A 286 -2.60 -20.88 8.99
C ASN A 286 -3.25 -19.92 8.00
N TRP A 287 -4.48 -20.16 7.54
CA TRP A 287 -5.17 -19.28 6.61
C TRP A 287 -6.42 -18.63 7.22
N PRO A 288 -6.85 -17.46 6.70
CA PRO A 288 -8.10 -16.83 7.13
C PRO A 288 -9.30 -17.71 6.80
N ARG A 289 -10.28 -17.74 7.72
CA ARG A 289 -11.53 -18.50 7.55
C ARG A 289 -12.76 -17.63 7.38
N ASN A 290 -12.79 -16.46 8.01
CA ASN A 290 -13.90 -15.53 7.91
C ASN A 290 -13.38 -14.19 7.40
N LEU A 291 -13.99 -13.67 6.34
CA LEU A 291 -13.67 -12.39 5.76
C LEU A 291 -14.91 -11.52 5.69
N PHE A 292 -14.83 -10.33 6.30
CA PHE A 292 -15.85 -9.29 6.15
C PHE A 292 -15.34 -8.27 5.13
N VAL A 293 -16.18 -7.95 4.14
CA VAL A 293 -15.89 -6.94 3.13
C VAL A 293 -16.98 -5.89 3.17
N TRP A 294 -16.62 -4.64 3.46
CA TRP A 294 -17.56 -3.52 3.46
C TRP A 294 -16.85 -2.28 2.93
N ARG A 295 -17.62 -1.37 2.30
CA ARG A 295 -17.08 -0.16 1.63
C ARG A 295 -15.97 -0.49 0.62
N SER A 296 -15.99 -1.72 0.09
CA SER A 296 -14.98 -2.28 -0.79
C SER A 296 -15.65 -3.26 -1.74
N ASN A 297 -15.18 -3.26 -2.97
CA ASN A 297 -15.52 -4.30 -3.95
C ASN A 297 -14.24 -5.05 -4.32
N LEU A 298 -13.74 -5.84 -3.36
CA LEU A 298 -12.47 -6.54 -3.46
C LEU A 298 -12.39 -7.40 -4.73
N LEU A 299 -13.41 -8.23 -4.96
CA LEU A 299 -13.44 -9.19 -6.07
C LEU A 299 -13.78 -8.55 -7.43
N GLY A 300 -14.37 -7.35 -7.44
CA GLY A 300 -14.72 -6.63 -8.69
C GLY A 300 -13.77 -5.49 -9.08
N SER A 301 -12.89 -5.08 -8.17
CA SER A 301 -12.15 -3.81 -8.30
C SER A 301 -10.69 -3.89 -7.90
N SER A 302 -10.38 -4.17 -6.62
CA SER A 302 -9.04 -3.98 -6.08
C SER A 302 -8.19 -5.25 -6.01
N GLY A 303 -8.79 -6.44 -6.04
CA GLY A 303 -8.10 -7.73 -5.97
C GLY A 303 -7.35 -8.05 -7.26
N LYS A 304 -6.04 -7.79 -7.28
CA LYS A 304 -5.13 -8.22 -8.37
C LYS A 304 -5.02 -9.73 -8.34
N GLY A 305 -5.06 -10.38 -9.51
CA GLY A 305 -5.17 -11.82 -9.57
C GLY A 305 -6.56 -12.32 -9.21
N HIS A 306 -7.60 -11.72 -9.81
CA HIS A 306 -9.01 -12.08 -9.56
C HIS A 306 -9.24 -13.59 -9.60
N GLU A 307 -8.73 -14.27 -10.63
CA GLU A 307 -8.91 -15.72 -10.78
C GLU A 307 -8.28 -16.53 -9.64
N TYR A 308 -7.23 -16.02 -9.01
CA TYR A 308 -6.58 -16.65 -7.85
C TYR A 308 -7.39 -16.49 -6.56
N PHE A 309 -8.09 -15.35 -6.39
CA PHE A 309 -9.09 -15.23 -5.33
C PHE A 309 -10.20 -16.28 -5.51
N LEU A 310 -10.73 -16.40 -6.73
CA LEU A 310 -11.80 -17.36 -7.02
C LEU A 310 -11.37 -18.81 -6.76
N LYS A 311 -10.15 -19.17 -7.17
CA LYS A 311 -9.58 -20.50 -6.98
C LYS A 311 -9.23 -20.80 -5.51
N HIS A 312 -8.28 -20.06 -4.95
CA HIS A 312 -7.64 -20.43 -3.70
C HIS A 312 -8.41 -19.95 -2.48
N LEU A 313 -9.02 -18.77 -2.56
CA LEU A 313 -9.75 -18.19 -1.44
C LEU A 313 -11.20 -18.69 -1.37
N LEU A 314 -11.90 -18.70 -2.52
CA LEU A 314 -13.33 -19.06 -2.60
C LEU A 314 -13.59 -20.52 -2.98
N GLY A 315 -12.67 -21.19 -3.70
CA GLY A 315 -12.89 -22.57 -4.14
C GLY A 315 -13.95 -22.71 -5.23
N THR A 316 -14.08 -21.70 -6.09
CA THR A 316 -15.07 -21.61 -7.17
C THR A 316 -14.42 -21.85 -8.55
N THR A 317 -15.25 -21.96 -9.59
CA THR A 317 -14.75 -21.95 -10.97
C THR A 317 -13.91 -20.70 -11.24
N HIS A 318 -12.74 -20.89 -11.83
CA HIS A 318 -11.75 -19.84 -12.07
C HIS A 318 -11.22 -19.86 -13.51
N GLY A 319 -10.60 -18.76 -13.91
CA GLY A 319 -10.01 -18.54 -15.22
C GLY A 319 -8.48 -18.69 -15.31
N VAL A 320 -7.76 -19.06 -14.24
CA VAL A 320 -6.29 -19.25 -14.28
C VAL A 320 -5.88 -20.17 -15.43
N GLN A 321 -4.98 -19.69 -16.32
CA GLN A 321 -4.54 -20.41 -17.52
C GLN A 321 -3.12 -21.01 -17.40
N GLY A 322 -2.27 -20.36 -16.60
CA GLY A 322 -0.92 -20.77 -16.28
C GLY A 322 -0.87 -21.92 -15.27
N LYS A 323 0.27 -22.60 -15.22
CA LYS A 323 0.57 -23.61 -14.21
C LYS A 323 1.27 -22.95 -13.02
N ASP A 324 1.14 -23.55 -11.84
CA ASP A 324 2.01 -23.20 -10.72
C ASP A 324 3.46 -23.62 -11.03
N LEU A 325 4.39 -23.25 -10.15
CA LEU A 325 5.79 -23.63 -10.29
C LEU A 325 5.89 -25.15 -10.51
N GLY A 326 6.56 -25.57 -11.57
CA GLY A 326 6.79 -26.97 -11.91
C GLY A 326 7.78 -27.67 -10.98
N ALA A 327 8.03 -28.96 -11.22
CA ALA A 327 9.03 -29.75 -10.47
C ALA A 327 10.47 -29.27 -10.72
N ASP A 328 10.73 -28.76 -11.93
CA ASP A 328 12.05 -28.25 -12.35
C ASP A 328 12.27 -26.78 -11.99
N GLU A 329 11.26 -26.10 -11.43
CA GLU A 329 11.35 -24.71 -10.99
C GLU A 329 11.68 -24.63 -9.49
N ALA A 330 12.56 -23.67 -9.14
CA ALA A 330 13.01 -23.49 -7.77
C ALA A 330 11.84 -23.14 -6.82
N LYS A 331 11.65 -23.96 -5.79
CA LYS A 331 10.66 -23.75 -4.73
C LYS A 331 11.15 -22.74 -3.69
N PRO A 332 10.25 -22.08 -2.94
CA PRO A 332 10.63 -21.29 -1.78
C PRO A 332 11.45 -22.12 -0.78
N LYS A 333 12.31 -21.43 -0.03
CA LYS A 333 13.17 -22.05 1.00
C LYS A 333 12.64 -21.85 2.41
N GLU A 334 11.84 -20.81 2.63
CA GLU A 334 11.30 -20.40 3.94
C GLU A 334 9.83 -20.81 4.10
N VAL A 335 9.16 -21.16 2.99
CA VAL A 335 7.76 -21.57 2.95
C VAL A 335 7.66 -23.03 2.56
N LYS A 336 6.85 -23.79 3.30
CA LYS A 336 6.55 -25.17 2.95
C LYS A 336 5.76 -25.26 1.64
N TRP A 337 6.29 -26.03 0.68
CA TRP A 337 5.58 -26.36 -0.55
C TRP A 337 4.66 -27.57 -0.35
N HIS A 338 3.40 -27.44 -0.78
CA HIS A 338 2.47 -28.55 -0.92
C HIS A 338 2.19 -28.78 -2.40
N ASP A 339 2.36 -30.00 -2.90
CA ASP A 339 2.19 -30.31 -4.33
C ASP A 339 0.79 -30.00 -4.85
N LYS A 340 -0.22 -30.21 -3.99
CA LYS A 340 -1.58 -29.75 -4.25
C LYS A 340 -1.84 -28.49 -3.44
N ALA A 341 -2.00 -27.37 -4.14
CA ALA A 341 -2.43 -26.12 -3.54
C ALA A 341 -3.83 -26.30 -2.89
N PRO A 342 -4.07 -25.73 -1.71
CA PRO A 342 -5.42 -25.63 -1.15
C PRO A 342 -6.32 -24.72 -2.00
N GLU A 343 -7.61 -25.03 -1.99
CA GLU A 343 -8.67 -24.26 -2.64
C GLU A 343 -9.81 -24.06 -1.63
N GLY A 344 -10.54 -22.94 -1.73
CA GLY A 344 -11.64 -22.63 -0.80
C GLY A 344 -11.18 -22.43 0.65
N LYS A 345 -10.16 -21.59 0.86
CA LYS A 345 -9.63 -21.31 2.21
C LYS A 345 -10.65 -20.62 3.14
N LEU A 346 -11.54 -19.78 2.60
CA LEU A 346 -12.59 -19.14 3.39
C LEU A 346 -13.75 -20.08 3.66
N ASP A 347 -14.17 -20.12 4.92
CA ASP A 347 -15.41 -20.77 5.35
C ASP A 347 -16.62 -19.82 5.26
N LEU A 348 -16.39 -18.51 5.31
CA LEU A 348 -17.45 -17.49 5.26
C LEU A 348 -16.93 -16.15 4.70
N LEU A 349 -17.58 -15.68 3.63
CA LEU A 349 -17.44 -14.34 3.07
C LEU A 349 -18.74 -13.55 3.30
N VAL A 350 -18.66 -12.51 4.11
CA VAL A 350 -19.78 -11.59 4.38
C VAL A 350 -19.50 -10.23 3.73
N THR A 351 -20.41 -9.75 2.90
CA THR A 351 -20.28 -8.44 2.25
C THR A 351 -21.41 -7.49 2.65
N LEU A 352 -21.06 -6.24 2.98
CA LEU A 352 -22.00 -5.16 3.23
C LEU A 352 -21.93 -4.17 2.06
N ASP A 353 -23.03 -4.01 1.33
CA ASP A 353 -23.10 -3.12 0.18
C ASP A 353 -24.54 -2.62 -0.04
N PHE A 354 -24.69 -1.47 -0.69
CA PHE A 354 -25.98 -0.88 -1.05
C PHE A 354 -26.38 -1.23 -2.49
N ARG A 355 -25.48 -1.86 -3.24
CA ARG A 355 -25.70 -2.40 -4.59
C ARG A 355 -25.15 -3.83 -4.67
N MET A 356 -25.67 -4.64 -5.58
CA MET A 356 -25.20 -6.01 -5.81
C MET A 356 -23.90 -6.01 -6.63
N SER A 357 -22.80 -5.62 -6.00
CA SER A 357 -21.47 -5.58 -6.62
C SER A 357 -20.94 -6.99 -6.95
N THR A 358 -19.86 -7.08 -7.73
CA THR A 358 -19.19 -8.36 -8.02
C THR A 358 -18.82 -9.11 -6.74
N THR A 359 -18.35 -8.41 -5.70
CA THR A 359 -18.05 -9.08 -4.42
C THR A 359 -19.29 -9.67 -3.78
N CYS A 360 -20.42 -8.95 -3.78
CA CYS A 360 -21.69 -9.47 -3.28
C CYS A 360 -22.13 -10.73 -4.02
N LEU A 361 -21.99 -10.76 -5.35
CA LEU A 361 -22.38 -11.91 -6.18
C LEU A 361 -21.62 -13.20 -5.83
N TYR A 362 -20.40 -13.06 -5.28
CA TYR A 362 -19.56 -14.17 -4.84
C TYR A 362 -19.57 -14.39 -3.32
N SER A 363 -20.35 -13.61 -2.55
CA SER A 363 -20.39 -13.73 -1.09
C SER A 363 -21.43 -14.74 -0.62
N ASP A 364 -21.17 -15.38 0.52
CA ASP A 364 -22.13 -16.28 1.16
C ASP A 364 -23.29 -15.50 1.79
N ILE A 365 -22.98 -14.33 2.38
CA ILE A 365 -23.95 -13.44 3.00
C ILE A 365 -23.76 -12.03 2.46
N VAL A 366 -24.86 -11.43 1.99
CA VAL A 366 -24.93 -10.01 1.62
C VAL A 366 -25.84 -9.29 2.59
N LEU A 367 -25.33 -8.22 3.22
CA LEU A 367 -26.08 -7.39 4.14
C LEU A 367 -26.34 -6.01 3.52
N PRO A 368 -27.61 -5.55 3.47
CA PRO A 368 -27.93 -4.26 2.88
C PRO A 368 -27.43 -3.12 3.77
N THR A 369 -26.42 -2.39 3.31
CA THR A 369 -25.96 -1.18 4.02
C THR A 369 -26.73 0.05 3.54
N ALA A 370 -26.89 1.03 4.42
CA ALA A 370 -27.48 2.33 4.08
C ALA A 370 -26.59 3.08 3.08
N THR A 371 -27.22 3.77 2.12
CA THR A 371 -26.49 4.65 1.21
C THR A 371 -25.89 5.84 1.97
N TRP A 372 -25.05 6.62 1.30
CA TRP A 372 -24.43 7.80 1.93
C TRP A 372 -25.43 8.91 2.31
N TYR A 373 -26.67 8.86 1.78
CA TYR A 373 -27.73 9.82 2.09
C TYR A 373 -28.68 9.34 3.20
N GLU A 374 -28.40 8.19 3.79
CA GLU A 374 -29.27 7.52 4.78
C GLU A 374 -28.50 7.19 6.07
N LYS A 375 -27.32 7.79 6.27
CA LYS A 375 -26.50 7.58 7.47
C LYS A 375 -25.70 8.82 7.85
N ASN A 376 -25.27 8.89 9.10
CA ASN A 376 -24.37 9.95 9.57
C ASN A 376 -22.93 9.43 9.61
N ASP A 377 -21.99 10.24 9.11
CA ASP A 377 -20.56 9.93 9.12
C ASP A 377 -19.74 11.21 8.90
N LEU A 378 -18.42 11.12 8.93
CA LEU A 378 -17.49 12.21 8.63
C LEU A 378 -16.71 11.95 7.33
N ASN A 379 -16.39 13.02 6.61
CA ASN A 379 -15.53 12.97 5.42
C ASN A 379 -14.48 14.09 5.44
N THR A 380 -13.25 13.72 5.07
CA THR A 380 -12.10 14.64 4.89
C THR A 380 -11.21 14.15 3.77
N SER A 381 -10.45 15.04 3.13
CA SER A 381 -9.58 14.70 2.00
C SER A 381 -8.26 15.48 2.02
N ASP A 382 -7.26 14.97 1.30
CA ASP A 382 -6.02 15.66 0.94
C ASP A 382 -6.27 16.98 0.24
N MET A 383 -7.29 17.02 -0.62
CA MET A 383 -7.52 18.09 -1.59
C MET A 383 -7.89 19.43 -0.96
N HIS A 384 -8.53 19.42 0.22
CA HIS A 384 -9.02 20.61 0.89
C HIS A 384 -9.05 20.44 2.42
N PRO A 385 -9.01 21.52 3.20
CA PRO A 385 -8.89 21.45 4.66
C PRO A 385 -10.22 21.33 5.40
N PHE A 386 -11.33 21.11 4.68
CA PHE A 386 -12.64 21.00 5.29
C PHE A 386 -12.93 19.58 5.79
N ILE A 387 -13.55 19.53 6.98
CA ILE A 387 -14.32 18.38 7.45
C ILE A 387 -15.80 18.67 7.28
N HIS A 388 -16.53 17.70 6.73
CA HIS A 388 -17.97 17.79 6.51
C HIS A 388 -18.62 16.41 6.69
N PRO A 389 -19.93 16.35 6.96
CA PRO A 389 -20.59 15.10 7.29
C PRO A 389 -21.19 14.42 6.05
N LEU A 390 -21.50 13.13 6.21
CA LEU A 390 -22.67 12.49 5.58
C LEU A 390 -23.85 12.68 6.53
N SER A 391 -25.07 12.74 6.01
CA SER A 391 -26.26 12.96 6.85
C SER A 391 -27.44 12.16 6.35
N THR A 392 -28.23 11.69 7.31
CA THR A 392 -29.47 10.96 7.07
C THR A 392 -30.53 11.93 6.55
N ALA A 393 -30.76 11.94 5.23
CA ALA A 393 -31.82 12.71 4.60
C ALA A 393 -33.19 12.07 4.83
N VAL A 394 -33.22 10.74 4.82
CA VAL A 394 -34.35 9.87 5.17
C VAL A 394 -33.80 8.64 5.88
N ASP A 395 -34.63 7.96 6.67
CA ASP A 395 -34.26 6.68 7.27
C ASP A 395 -33.85 5.67 6.18
N PRO A 396 -32.87 4.77 6.45
CA PRO A 396 -32.45 3.76 5.49
C PRO A 396 -33.63 2.97 4.89
N ALA A 397 -33.71 2.94 3.57
CA ALA A 397 -34.80 2.27 2.88
C ALA A 397 -34.83 0.76 3.15
N TRP A 398 -36.04 0.19 3.13
CA TRP A 398 -36.31 -1.24 3.38
C TRP A 398 -35.78 -1.74 4.73
N GLN A 399 -34.81 -2.66 4.69
CA GLN A 399 -34.17 -3.26 5.87
C GLN A 399 -32.68 -2.90 5.93
N SER A 400 -32.25 -1.91 5.14
CA SER A 400 -30.87 -1.45 5.18
C SER A 400 -30.56 -0.81 6.53
N LYS A 401 -29.29 -0.86 6.91
CA LYS A 401 -28.76 -0.26 8.15
C LYS A 401 -27.42 0.37 7.88
N SER A 402 -27.05 1.41 8.61
CA SER A 402 -25.68 1.95 8.51
C SER A 402 -24.65 0.87 8.89
N ASP A 403 -23.43 0.98 8.37
CA ASP A 403 -22.34 0.05 8.71
C ASP A 403 -22.12 -0.01 10.24
N TRP A 404 -22.25 1.14 10.93
CA TRP A 404 -22.20 1.24 12.39
C TRP A 404 -23.26 0.36 13.07
N GLU A 405 -24.53 0.48 12.67
CA GLU A 405 -25.61 -0.30 13.25
C GLU A 405 -25.49 -1.81 12.93
N ILE A 406 -24.97 -2.16 11.74
CA ILE A 406 -24.70 -3.55 11.39
C ILE A 406 -23.62 -4.14 12.30
N TYR A 407 -22.47 -3.47 12.46
CA TYR A 407 -21.39 -3.95 13.33
C TYR A 407 -21.74 -3.90 14.82
N LYS A 408 -22.50 -2.91 15.27
CA LYS A 408 -23.07 -2.90 16.61
C LYS A 408 -23.99 -4.10 16.85
N GLY A 409 -24.83 -4.44 15.85
CA GLY A 409 -25.66 -5.64 15.85
C GLY A 409 -24.83 -6.94 15.91
N PHE A 410 -23.75 -7.04 15.13
CA PHE A 410 -22.82 -8.15 15.22
C PHE A 410 -22.16 -8.26 16.59
N ALA A 411 -21.68 -7.16 17.15
CA ALA A 411 -21.06 -7.14 18.48
C ALA A 411 -22.04 -7.63 19.54
N LYS A 412 -23.32 -7.26 19.44
CA LYS A 412 -24.39 -7.74 20.33
C LYS A 412 -24.59 -9.24 20.23
N ALA A 413 -24.88 -9.74 19.02
CA ALA A 413 -25.11 -11.16 18.79
C ALA A 413 -23.88 -12.00 19.17
N TYR A 414 -22.68 -11.51 18.85
CA TYR A 414 -21.42 -12.15 19.21
C TYR A 414 -21.25 -12.26 20.73
N SER A 415 -21.50 -11.19 21.49
CA SER A 415 -21.42 -11.22 22.95
C SER A 415 -22.42 -12.19 23.60
N GLU A 416 -23.59 -12.39 22.98
CA GLU A 416 -24.57 -13.37 23.44
C GLU A 416 -24.12 -14.81 23.12
N VAL A 417 -23.69 -15.07 21.89
CA VAL A 417 -23.33 -16.42 21.40
C VAL A 417 -21.97 -16.91 21.93
N CYS A 418 -21.04 -16.01 22.28
CA CYS A 418 -19.72 -16.42 22.75
C CYS A 418 -19.74 -17.02 24.17
N VAL A 419 -20.79 -16.79 24.96
CA VAL A 419 -20.88 -17.26 26.35
C VAL A 419 -20.89 -18.79 26.39
N GLY A 420 -19.99 -19.37 27.20
CA GLY A 420 -19.75 -20.81 27.25
C GLY A 420 -18.67 -21.30 26.27
N HIS A 421 -18.25 -20.47 25.32
CA HIS A 421 -17.18 -20.76 24.37
C HIS A 421 -15.93 -19.89 24.58
N LEU A 422 -16.13 -18.59 24.83
CA LEU A 422 -15.08 -17.59 25.05
C LEU A 422 -15.47 -16.68 26.22
N GLY A 423 -14.57 -16.55 27.20
CA GLY A 423 -14.77 -15.72 28.39
C GLY A 423 -13.90 -14.46 28.38
N VAL A 424 -13.24 -14.21 29.51
CA VAL A 424 -12.16 -13.23 29.61
C VAL A 424 -10.84 -13.96 29.32
N GLU A 425 -10.37 -13.83 28.08
CA GLU A 425 -9.23 -14.59 27.58
C GLU A 425 -7.96 -13.74 27.53
N ARG A 426 -6.82 -14.39 27.71
CA ARG A 426 -5.50 -13.81 27.47
C ARG A 426 -4.95 -14.41 26.19
N GLU A 427 -4.40 -13.59 25.31
CA GLU A 427 -3.79 -14.08 24.08
C GLU A 427 -2.47 -13.37 23.77
N VAL A 428 -1.58 -14.08 23.09
CA VAL A 428 -0.36 -13.50 22.52
C VAL A 428 -0.68 -12.73 21.23
N VAL A 429 -0.13 -11.52 21.11
CA VAL A 429 -0.18 -10.70 19.91
C VAL A 429 1.23 -10.33 19.49
N LEU A 430 1.54 -10.57 18.22
CA LEU A 430 2.77 -10.09 17.59
C LEU A 430 2.53 -8.71 16.99
N THR A 431 3.43 -7.76 17.20
CA THR A 431 3.39 -6.45 16.52
C THR A 431 4.75 -6.18 15.89
N PRO A 432 4.81 -5.75 14.62
CA PRO A 432 6.10 -5.42 14.00
C PRO A 432 6.77 -4.23 14.69
N LEU A 433 8.02 -3.97 14.31
CA LEU A 433 8.81 -2.82 14.71
C LEU A 433 8.20 -1.58 14.08
N MET A 434 7.46 -0.83 14.89
CA MET A 434 6.68 0.31 14.43
C MET A 434 7.57 1.53 14.19
N HIS A 435 7.40 2.20 13.06
CA HIS A 435 7.84 3.58 12.86
C HIS A 435 7.19 4.49 13.92
N ASP A 436 7.83 5.61 14.23
CA ASP A 436 7.36 6.57 15.23
C ASP A 436 7.30 6.02 16.64
N THR A 437 8.08 4.97 16.89
CA THR A 437 8.30 4.42 18.21
C THR A 437 9.78 4.18 18.39
N PRO A 438 10.29 4.10 19.63
CA PRO A 438 11.69 3.76 19.85
C PRO A 438 12.15 2.45 19.19
N ALA A 439 11.23 1.54 18.85
CA ALA A 439 11.54 0.27 18.19
C ALA A 439 12.00 0.43 16.72
N GLU A 440 11.84 1.62 16.11
CA GLU A 440 12.36 1.90 14.77
C GLU A 440 13.89 1.90 14.70
N LEU A 441 14.57 2.03 15.85
CA LEU A 441 16.02 1.99 16.00
C LEU A 441 16.52 0.57 16.30
N ALA A 442 16.16 -0.39 15.45
CA ALA A 442 16.34 -1.82 15.72
C ALA A 442 17.72 -2.36 15.29
N GLN A 443 17.98 -2.41 13.97
CA GLN A 443 19.21 -2.98 13.40
C GLN A 443 20.00 -1.90 12.63
N PRO A 444 20.98 -1.21 13.25
CA PRO A 444 21.52 0.03 12.72
C PRO A 444 22.52 -0.11 11.56
N PHE A 445 23.17 -1.26 11.37
CA PHE A 445 24.31 -1.39 10.44
C PHE A 445 24.17 -2.53 9.42
N ASP A 446 23.54 -3.62 9.82
CA ASP A 446 23.42 -4.85 9.06
C ASP A 446 22.05 -5.49 9.26
N VAL A 447 21.74 -6.50 8.46
CA VAL A 447 20.54 -7.34 8.60
C VAL A 447 20.98 -8.66 9.22
N LYS A 448 20.40 -9.03 10.35
CA LYS A 448 20.63 -10.31 11.04
C LYS A 448 19.33 -11.04 11.29
N GLU A 449 19.34 -12.33 11.01
CA GLU A 449 18.22 -13.24 11.18
C GLU A 449 18.45 -14.18 12.38
N TRP A 450 17.58 -14.10 13.39
CA TRP A 450 17.68 -14.96 14.56
C TRP A 450 17.44 -16.44 14.22
N SER A 451 16.59 -16.73 13.23
CA SER A 451 16.31 -18.09 12.78
C SER A 451 17.51 -18.76 12.09
N LYS A 452 18.51 -17.98 11.67
CA LYS A 452 19.79 -18.45 11.12
C LYS A 452 20.93 -18.47 12.14
N GLY A 453 20.66 -18.13 13.40
CA GLY A 453 21.67 -18.03 14.45
C GLY A 453 22.61 -16.82 14.31
N GLU A 454 22.26 -15.83 13.49
CA GLU A 454 23.09 -14.63 13.27
C GLU A 454 22.96 -13.62 14.41
N CYS A 455 21.87 -13.69 15.17
CA CYS A 455 21.61 -12.90 16.36
C CYS A 455 20.63 -13.61 17.31
N GLU A 456 20.46 -13.10 18.52
CA GLU A 456 19.40 -13.54 19.43
C GLU A 456 18.02 -13.07 18.95
N LEU A 457 16.99 -13.90 19.18
CA LEU A 457 15.58 -13.47 19.06
C LEU A 457 15.26 -12.53 20.23
N ILE A 458 15.16 -11.23 19.92
CA ILE A 458 14.84 -10.16 20.88
C ILE A 458 13.54 -9.50 20.41
N PRO A 459 12.40 -9.78 21.06
CA PRO A 459 11.12 -9.15 20.73
C PRO A 459 11.21 -7.63 20.78
N GLY A 460 10.79 -6.95 19.71
CA GLY A 460 10.87 -5.50 19.62
C GLY A 460 12.23 -4.95 19.17
N LYS A 461 13.15 -5.81 18.70
CA LYS A 461 14.43 -5.38 18.13
C LYS A 461 14.89 -6.21 16.93
N THR A 462 14.97 -7.53 17.08
CA THR A 462 15.36 -8.46 16.00
C THR A 462 14.22 -9.40 15.60
N ALA A 463 13.06 -9.24 16.24
CA ALA A 463 11.82 -9.99 16.04
C ALA A 463 10.62 -9.08 16.38
N PRO A 464 9.37 -9.46 16.04
CA PRO A 464 8.18 -8.71 16.44
C PRO A 464 8.13 -8.49 17.95
N GLN A 465 7.55 -7.38 18.39
CA GLN A 465 7.08 -7.22 19.76
C GLN A 465 6.11 -8.37 20.09
N ILE A 466 6.28 -9.00 21.25
CA ILE A 466 5.38 -10.05 21.76
C ILE A 466 4.68 -9.48 22.99
N GLN A 467 3.36 -9.35 22.93
CA GLN A 467 2.54 -8.78 24.00
C GLN A 467 1.39 -9.72 24.35
N VAL A 468 1.00 -9.73 25.62
CA VAL A 468 -0.21 -10.43 26.06
C VAL A 468 -1.33 -9.41 26.21
N VAL A 469 -2.43 -9.59 25.48
CA VAL A 469 -3.63 -8.76 25.59
C VAL A 469 -4.75 -9.54 26.26
N VAL A 470 -5.63 -8.82 26.97
CA VAL A 470 -6.81 -9.38 27.62
C VAL A 470 -8.05 -9.00 26.81
N ARG A 471 -8.86 -9.98 26.40
CA ARG A 471 -10.13 -9.78 25.68
C ARG A 471 -11.27 -10.31 26.51
N ASP A 472 -12.30 -9.49 26.67
CA ASP A 472 -13.51 -9.80 27.42
C ASP A 472 -14.65 -9.95 26.42
N TYR A 473 -14.74 -11.14 25.83
CA TYR A 473 -15.64 -11.42 24.72
C TYR A 473 -17.13 -11.28 25.07
N PRO A 474 -17.60 -11.71 26.26
CA PRO A 474 -18.99 -11.48 26.67
C PRO A 474 -19.38 -10.00 26.76
N ASN A 475 -18.41 -9.08 26.90
CA ASN A 475 -18.66 -7.65 26.93
C ASN A 475 -18.23 -6.92 25.65
N THR A 476 -17.98 -7.61 24.53
CA THR A 476 -17.65 -6.97 23.25
C THR A 476 -18.67 -5.90 22.85
N TYR A 477 -19.97 -6.17 22.94
CA TYR A 477 -21.02 -5.17 22.69
C TYR A 477 -20.91 -3.96 23.61
N LYS A 478 -20.84 -4.20 24.93
CA LYS A 478 -20.77 -3.12 25.93
C LYS A 478 -19.57 -2.22 25.67
N ARG A 479 -18.41 -2.80 25.35
CA ARG A 479 -17.18 -2.09 24.99
C ARG A 479 -17.29 -1.35 23.67
N PHE A 480 -17.90 -1.94 22.64
CA PHE A 480 -18.14 -1.26 21.36
C PHE A 480 -18.98 0.02 21.53
N THR A 481 -19.96 -0.01 22.45
CA THR A 481 -20.89 1.11 22.68
C THR A 481 -20.45 2.13 23.75
N ALA A 482 -19.17 2.13 24.15
CA ALA A 482 -18.67 3.02 25.20
C ALA A 482 -17.18 3.36 25.03
N LEU A 483 -16.80 4.59 25.36
CA LEU A 483 -15.40 5.01 25.32
C LEU A 483 -14.61 4.36 26.46
N GLY A 484 -13.64 3.54 26.08
CA GLY A 484 -12.85 2.74 27.00
C GLY A 484 -11.90 3.54 27.89
N PRO A 485 -11.47 2.94 29.01
CA PRO A 485 -10.75 3.63 30.07
C PRO A 485 -9.29 3.96 29.75
N LEU A 486 -8.71 3.43 28.65
CA LEU A 486 -7.32 3.71 28.31
C LEU A 486 -7.11 5.16 27.84
N MET A 487 -8.16 5.85 27.41
CA MET A 487 -8.07 7.29 27.10
C MET A 487 -7.75 8.12 28.36
N GLU A 488 -8.28 7.76 29.52
CA GLU A 488 -7.96 8.42 30.80
C GLU A 488 -6.66 7.84 31.41
N LYS A 489 -6.48 6.51 31.35
CA LYS A 489 -5.34 5.83 32.02
C LYS A 489 -4.00 6.02 31.32
N VAL A 490 -3.99 6.01 29.98
CA VAL A 490 -2.77 6.06 29.16
C VAL A 490 -2.68 7.37 28.37
N GLY A 491 -3.81 7.98 28.05
CA GLY A 491 -3.88 9.13 27.15
C GLY A 491 -4.01 8.73 25.67
N ASN A 492 -3.86 9.72 24.80
CA ASN A 492 -3.94 9.58 23.35
C ASN A 492 -2.65 10.05 22.67
N GLY A 493 -2.46 9.70 21.40
CA GLY A 493 -1.25 10.07 20.67
C GLY A 493 -1.12 9.43 19.30
N GLY A 494 -0.02 9.75 18.64
CA GLY A 494 0.35 9.27 17.31
C GLY A 494 1.61 10.00 16.83
N LYS A 495 2.28 9.49 15.77
CA LYS A 495 3.45 10.17 15.17
C LYS A 495 4.55 10.50 16.20
N GLY A 496 4.81 9.57 17.13
CA GLY A 496 5.91 9.66 18.09
C GLY A 496 5.65 10.57 19.29
N ILE A 497 4.44 11.12 19.43
CA ILE A 497 4.04 11.97 20.55
C ILE A 497 2.78 11.42 21.24
N GLY A 498 2.62 11.76 22.52
CA GLY A 498 1.45 11.43 23.32
C GLY A 498 1.10 12.55 24.30
N TRP A 499 -0.18 12.62 24.68
CA TRP A 499 -0.73 13.65 25.54
C TRP A 499 -1.88 13.13 26.41
N ASN A 500 -2.17 13.85 27.49
CA ASN A 500 -3.35 13.59 28.33
C ASN A 500 -4.63 14.06 27.62
N THR A 501 -5.72 13.32 27.78
CA THR A 501 -7.02 13.66 27.16
C THR A 501 -8.20 13.58 28.14
N ASP A 502 -7.96 13.72 29.44
CA ASP A 502 -8.98 13.56 30.48
C ASP A 502 -10.11 14.59 30.32
N THR A 503 -9.74 15.84 30.01
CA THR A 503 -10.71 16.92 29.74
C THR A 503 -11.65 16.55 28.60
N GLU A 504 -11.12 15.97 27.52
CA GLU A 504 -11.93 15.57 26.38
C GLU A 504 -12.84 14.39 26.70
N VAL A 505 -12.36 13.42 27.49
CA VAL A 505 -13.18 12.30 27.96
C VAL A 505 -14.32 12.80 28.87
N ALA A 506 -14.05 13.73 29.77
CA ALA A 506 -15.08 14.36 30.59
C ALA A 506 -16.14 15.08 29.73
N GLN A 507 -15.69 15.86 28.73
CA GLN A 507 -16.60 16.53 27.80
C GLN A 507 -17.42 15.54 26.95
N LEU A 508 -16.88 14.37 26.59
CA LEU A 508 -17.66 13.32 25.92
C LEU A 508 -18.72 12.71 26.84
N LYS A 509 -18.43 12.55 28.14
CA LYS A 509 -19.43 12.09 29.13
C LYS A 509 -20.59 13.09 29.24
N GLU A 510 -20.32 14.38 29.13
CA GLU A 510 -21.32 15.45 29.11
C GLU A 510 -22.11 15.47 27.79
N LEU A 511 -21.41 15.34 26.65
CA LEU A 511 -21.98 15.45 25.31
C LEU A 511 -22.81 14.22 24.90
N ASN A 512 -22.24 13.03 25.03
CA ASN A 512 -22.88 11.77 24.61
C ASN A 512 -23.73 11.16 25.74
N GLY A 513 -23.57 11.66 26.96
CA GLY A 513 -24.08 11.06 28.18
C GLY A 513 -23.20 9.91 28.67
N THR A 514 -23.54 9.37 29.85
CA THR A 514 -22.87 8.21 30.43
C THR A 514 -23.71 6.95 30.36
N VAL A 515 -23.05 5.81 30.20
CA VAL A 515 -23.69 4.49 30.29
C VAL A 515 -24.28 4.30 31.70
N LYS A 516 -25.60 4.12 31.77
CA LYS A 516 -26.34 3.95 33.04
C LYS A 516 -26.50 2.49 33.47
N ALA A 517 -26.50 1.57 32.50
CA ALA A 517 -26.64 0.15 32.78
C ALA A 517 -25.45 -0.37 33.60
N GLU A 518 -25.74 -1.27 34.54
CA GLU A 518 -24.71 -1.89 35.38
C GLU A 518 -23.74 -2.75 34.55
N GLY A 519 -22.49 -2.78 34.98
CA GLY A 519 -21.43 -3.61 34.42
C GLY A 519 -20.18 -2.84 34.05
N VAL A 520 -19.34 -3.45 33.20
CA VAL A 520 -17.95 -3.02 32.94
C VAL A 520 -17.82 -1.63 32.30
N THR A 521 -18.90 -1.07 31.75
CA THR A 521 -18.93 0.24 31.09
C THR A 521 -19.71 1.32 31.84
N GLN A 522 -20.25 1.00 33.02
CA GLN A 522 -21.06 1.95 33.79
C GLN A 522 -20.26 3.24 34.08
N GLY A 523 -20.87 4.39 33.80
CA GLY A 523 -20.25 5.70 33.99
C GLY A 523 -19.28 6.17 32.89
N MET A 524 -18.95 5.31 31.91
CA MET A 524 -18.15 5.70 30.74
C MET A 524 -18.98 6.53 29.75
N ALA A 525 -18.31 7.32 28.90
CA ALA A 525 -18.98 8.05 27.82
C ALA A 525 -19.64 7.06 26.85
N ARG A 526 -20.90 7.31 26.50
CA ARG A 526 -21.67 6.45 25.60
C ARG A 526 -21.24 6.65 24.14
N ILE A 527 -21.23 5.58 23.36
CA ILE A 527 -21.03 5.58 21.91
C ILE A 527 -22.12 4.71 21.29
N GLU A 528 -23.38 5.13 21.39
CA GLU A 528 -24.51 4.29 20.95
C GLU A 528 -24.83 4.52 19.47
N SER A 529 -24.87 5.78 19.07
CA SER A 529 -25.17 6.21 17.70
C SER A 529 -23.93 6.46 16.86
N ASP A 530 -24.11 6.51 15.54
CA ASP A 530 -23.08 6.95 14.60
C ASP A 530 -22.63 8.41 14.86
N ILE A 531 -23.55 9.27 15.32
CA ILE A 531 -23.22 10.64 15.76
C ILE A 531 -22.33 10.63 17.02
N ASP A 532 -22.61 9.79 18.02
CA ASP A 532 -21.76 9.70 19.21
C ASP A 532 -20.32 9.31 18.83
N ALA A 533 -20.19 8.37 17.88
CA ALA A 533 -18.90 7.96 17.32
C ALA A 533 -18.20 9.10 16.56
N CYS A 534 -18.94 9.88 15.76
CA CYS A 534 -18.41 11.08 15.11
C CYS A 534 -17.90 12.10 16.13
N GLU A 535 -18.64 12.34 17.22
CA GLU A 535 -18.22 13.28 18.26
C GLU A 535 -16.99 12.79 19.03
N VAL A 536 -16.81 11.48 19.23
CA VAL A 536 -15.55 10.91 19.77
C VAL A 536 -14.37 11.29 18.87
N VAL A 537 -14.49 11.11 17.55
CA VAL A 537 -13.44 11.47 16.59
C VAL A 537 -13.14 12.97 16.65
N LEU A 538 -14.17 13.81 16.59
CA LEU A 538 -14.03 15.27 16.59
C LEU A 538 -13.45 15.80 17.91
N GLN A 539 -13.85 15.23 19.04
CA GLN A 539 -13.43 15.70 20.35
C GLN A 539 -11.97 15.34 20.66
N LEU A 540 -11.52 14.13 20.29
CA LEU A 540 -10.21 13.60 20.67
C LEU A 540 -9.07 14.02 19.72
N ALA A 541 -9.38 14.55 18.53
CA ALA A 541 -8.38 14.87 17.53
C ALA A 541 -7.89 16.33 17.62
N PRO A 542 -6.56 16.59 17.48
CA PRO A 542 -6.00 17.94 17.44
C PRO A 542 -6.45 18.75 16.22
N GLU A 543 -6.87 18.11 15.12
CA GLU A 543 -7.35 18.81 13.92
C GLU A 543 -8.74 19.44 14.10
N THR A 544 -9.48 19.04 15.13
CA THR A 544 -10.88 19.45 15.35
C THR A 544 -11.16 19.99 16.74
N ASN A 545 -10.18 19.92 17.66
CA ASN A 545 -10.24 20.48 18.99
C ASN A 545 -8.95 21.23 19.32
N GLY A 546 -9.03 22.55 19.44
CA GLY A 546 -7.90 23.45 19.66
C GLY A 546 -7.15 23.17 20.95
N HIS A 547 -7.83 22.73 22.01
CA HIS A 547 -7.21 22.35 23.27
C HIS A 547 -6.31 21.12 23.09
N VAL A 548 -6.75 20.15 22.27
CA VAL A 548 -5.92 18.99 21.91
C VAL A 548 -4.78 19.40 20.99
N ALA A 549 -5.02 20.31 20.04
CA ALA A 549 -4.01 20.83 19.13
C ALA A 549 -2.82 21.44 19.89
N VAL A 550 -3.09 22.31 20.87
CA VAL A 550 -2.07 22.92 21.73
C VAL A 550 -1.27 21.85 22.47
N LYS A 551 -1.94 20.94 23.18
CA LYS A 551 -1.27 19.84 23.91
C LYS A 551 -0.40 18.97 23.01
N ALA A 552 -0.86 18.69 21.79
CA ALA A 552 -0.11 17.88 20.82
C ALA A 552 1.15 18.62 20.34
N TRP A 553 1.05 19.93 20.03
CA TRP A 553 2.22 20.73 19.67
C TRP A 553 3.22 20.88 20.82
N GLU A 554 2.75 21.07 22.05
CA GLU A 554 3.60 21.08 23.24
C GLU A 554 4.34 19.76 23.45
N ALA A 555 3.68 18.62 23.18
CA ALA A 555 4.32 17.31 23.22
C ALA A 555 5.46 17.22 22.20
N LEU A 556 5.27 17.73 20.98
CA LEU A 556 6.32 17.77 19.97
C LEU A 556 7.45 18.75 20.34
N SER A 557 7.12 19.89 20.95
CA SER A 557 8.11 20.89 21.40
C SER A 557 9.13 20.31 22.39
N LYS A 558 8.73 19.33 23.21
CA LYS A 558 9.64 18.61 24.11
C LYS A 558 10.69 17.80 23.37
N ILE A 559 10.34 17.26 22.20
CA ILE A 559 11.25 16.47 21.35
C ILE A 559 12.18 17.39 20.57
N THR A 560 11.64 18.45 19.97
CA THR A 560 12.41 19.35 19.09
C THR A 560 13.23 20.38 19.85
N GLY A 561 12.88 20.66 21.12
CA GLY A 561 13.44 21.77 21.89
C GLY A 561 13.00 23.14 21.40
N ARG A 562 11.94 23.21 20.58
CA ARG A 562 11.41 24.44 19.96
C ARG A 562 9.93 24.59 20.26
N GLU A 563 9.51 25.79 20.62
CA GLU A 563 8.10 26.11 20.86
C GLU A 563 7.29 26.00 19.54
N HIS A 564 6.20 25.24 19.54
CA HIS A 564 5.34 25.02 18.36
C HIS A 564 3.85 25.25 18.64
N ALA A 565 3.42 25.42 19.89
CA ALA A 565 2.01 25.63 20.23
C ALA A 565 1.46 26.92 19.65
N HIS A 566 2.30 27.92 19.34
CA HIS A 566 1.88 29.12 18.59
C HIS A 566 1.13 28.81 17.27
N LEU A 567 1.35 27.64 16.68
CA LEU A 567 0.63 27.18 15.48
C LEU A 567 -0.85 26.87 15.71
N ALA A 568 -1.27 26.68 16.97
CA ALA A 568 -2.65 26.37 17.34
C ALA A 568 -3.25 27.29 18.42
N LEU A 569 -2.44 28.03 19.19
CA LEU A 569 -2.90 28.88 20.31
C LEU A 569 -4.03 29.86 19.92
N HIS A 570 -3.96 30.45 18.73
CA HIS A 570 -4.98 31.38 18.23
C HIS A 570 -6.34 30.73 17.94
N ARG A 571 -6.43 29.40 17.96
CA ARG A 571 -7.64 28.58 17.77
C ARG A 571 -7.85 27.59 18.92
N GLU A 572 -7.22 27.80 20.08
CA GLU A 572 -7.28 26.87 21.20
C GLU A 572 -8.72 26.59 21.69
N ASP A 573 -9.59 27.60 21.67
CA ASP A 573 -10.97 27.44 22.10
C ASP A 573 -11.84 26.65 21.10
N GLU A 574 -11.41 26.57 19.84
CA GLU A 574 -12.21 25.99 18.76
C GLU A 574 -12.49 24.50 18.97
N LYS A 575 -13.76 24.13 18.84
CA LYS A 575 -14.23 22.73 18.89
C LYS A 575 -15.24 22.52 17.78
N ILE A 576 -14.85 21.73 16.78
CA ILE A 576 -15.73 21.38 15.66
C ILE A 576 -16.73 20.32 16.14
N ARG A 577 -18.03 20.54 15.91
CA ARG A 577 -19.11 19.59 16.24
C ARG A 577 -19.79 19.02 15.02
N PHE A 578 -20.37 17.84 15.15
CA PHE A 578 -21.07 17.18 14.06
C PHE A 578 -22.23 18.05 13.54
N ARG A 579 -23.02 18.63 14.44
CA ARG A 579 -24.14 19.51 14.06
C ARG A 579 -23.69 20.82 13.41
N ASP A 580 -22.51 21.34 13.77
CA ASP A 580 -21.97 22.56 13.16
C ASP A 580 -21.51 22.32 11.73
N ILE A 581 -20.90 21.16 11.45
CA ILE A 581 -20.46 20.81 10.10
C ILE A 581 -21.62 20.43 9.19
N GLN A 582 -22.76 20.00 9.74
CA GLN A 582 -24.02 19.89 8.99
C GLN A 582 -24.53 21.27 8.56
N ALA A 583 -24.40 22.28 9.42
CA ALA A 583 -24.77 23.64 9.06
C ALA A 583 -23.83 24.22 7.99
N GLN A 584 -22.52 23.99 8.12
CA GLN A 584 -21.53 24.37 7.11
C GLN A 584 -20.20 23.66 7.37
N PRO A 585 -19.51 23.13 6.34
CA PRO A 585 -18.18 22.54 6.47
C PRO A 585 -17.20 23.44 7.26
N ARG A 586 -16.36 22.84 8.10
CA ARG A 586 -15.40 23.58 8.94
C ARG A 586 -13.98 23.29 8.48
N LYS A 587 -13.15 24.34 8.43
CA LYS A 587 -11.71 24.20 8.17
C LYS A 587 -11.04 23.66 9.43
N ILE A 588 -10.26 22.60 9.30
CA ILE A 588 -9.54 21.99 10.43
C ILE A 588 -8.42 22.89 10.98
N ILE A 589 -7.87 22.50 12.13
CA ILE A 589 -6.80 23.17 12.88
C ILE A 589 -5.43 22.60 12.48
N SER A 590 -4.39 23.44 12.49
CA SER A 590 -3.00 23.00 12.30
C SER A 590 -2.59 22.01 13.38
N SER A 591 -2.07 20.84 12.98
CA SER A 591 -1.77 19.73 13.89
C SER A 591 -0.39 19.12 13.62
N PRO A 592 0.34 18.66 14.66
CA PRO A 592 1.63 17.99 14.49
C PRO A 592 1.53 16.64 13.78
N THR A 593 0.32 16.07 13.63
CA THR A 593 0.07 14.91 12.76
C THR A 593 0.53 15.17 11.32
N TRP A 594 0.37 16.41 10.85
CA TRP A 594 0.62 16.81 9.46
C TRP A 594 1.88 17.68 9.35
N SER A 595 2.24 18.08 8.13
CA SER A 595 3.45 18.87 7.85
C SER A 595 3.19 20.17 7.10
N GLY A 596 1.93 20.51 6.88
CA GLY A 596 1.49 21.82 6.39
C GLY A 596 0.70 22.57 7.45
N LEU A 597 0.45 23.86 7.18
CA LEU A 597 -0.35 24.72 8.07
C LEU A 597 -1.74 24.95 7.50
N GLU A 598 -2.72 24.95 8.41
CA GLU A 598 -4.07 25.41 8.14
C GLU A 598 -4.16 26.87 8.58
N SER A 599 -3.91 27.77 7.62
CA SER A 599 -3.77 29.21 7.85
C SER A 599 -4.66 30.01 6.89
N GLU A 600 -5.04 31.21 7.30
CA GLU A 600 -5.72 32.19 6.44
C GLU A 600 -4.74 32.96 5.52
N LYS A 601 -3.44 32.82 5.74
CA LYS A 601 -2.39 33.57 5.00
C LYS A 601 -1.55 32.69 4.07
N VAL A 602 -1.46 31.39 4.35
CA VAL A 602 -0.70 30.43 3.56
C VAL A 602 -1.53 29.17 3.36
N SER A 603 -1.56 28.65 2.13
CA SER A 603 -2.23 27.39 1.84
C SER A 603 -1.45 26.22 2.44
N TYR A 604 -2.16 25.13 2.76
CA TYR A 604 -1.51 23.90 3.21
C TYR A 604 -0.48 23.44 2.17
N ASN A 605 0.76 23.18 2.62
CA ASN A 605 1.82 22.60 1.80
C ASN A 605 2.61 21.58 2.63
N ALA A 606 2.76 20.35 2.11
CA ALA A 606 3.45 19.29 2.83
C ALA A 606 4.96 19.60 2.94
N GLY A 607 5.51 19.36 4.13
CA GLY A 607 6.90 19.70 4.45
C GLY A 607 7.12 21.15 4.88
N TYR A 608 6.07 21.99 4.89
CA TYR A 608 6.17 23.38 5.30
C TYR A 608 6.68 23.51 6.73
N THR A 609 6.15 22.74 7.68
CA THR A 609 6.61 22.79 9.07
C THR A 609 8.04 22.26 9.20
N ASN A 610 8.45 21.29 8.39
CA ASN A 610 9.84 20.83 8.40
C ASN A 610 10.82 21.95 8.02
N VAL A 611 10.47 22.75 7.00
CA VAL A 611 11.29 23.85 6.51
C VAL A 611 11.27 25.07 7.45
N HIS A 612 10.08 25.44 7.94
CA HIS A 612 9.87 26.71 8.65
C HIS A 612 9.94 26.57 10.18
N GLU A 613 9.51 25.42 10.73
CA GLU A 613 9.56 25.12 12.17
C GLU A 613 10.82 24.35 12.55
N LEU A 614 11.62 23.91 11.57
CA LEU A 614 12.81 23.08 11.74
C LEU A 614 12.51 21.73 12.41
N ILE A 615 11.31 21.20 12.19
CA ILE A 615 10.95 19.85 12.62
C ILE A 615 11.64 18.85 11.67
N PRO A 616 12.43 17.90 12.19
CA PRO A 616 13.07 16.90 11.33
C PRO A 616 12.06 16.08 10.54
N TRP A 617 12.40 15.69 9.31
CA TRP A 617 11.71 14.55 8.70
C TRP A 617 12.06 13.30 9.51
N ARG A 618 11.10 12.37 9.69
CA ARG A 618 11.32 11.14 10.46
C ARG A 618 12.08 10.11 9.63
N THR A 619 13.32 10.45 9.31
CA THR A 619 14.27 9.63 8.55
C THR A 619 15.56 9.51 9.36
N LEU A 620 16.39 8.53 9.02
CA LEU A 620 17.67 8.27 9.69
C LEU A 620 18.56 9.52 9.85
N THR A 621 18.47 10.49 8.93
CA THR A 621 19.29 11.73 8.95
C THR A 621 18.52 12.96 9.44
N GLY A 622 17.23 12.84 9.75
CA GLY A 622 16.36 13.96 10.07
C GLY A 622 15.98 14.85 8.86
N ARG A 623 16.37 14.47 7.64
CA ARG A 623 16.29 15.26 6.40
C ARG A 623 15.67 14.46 5.27
N GLN A 624 15.41 15.12 4.14
CA GLN A 624 15.04 14.45 2.90
C GLN A 624 16.24 13.66 2.36
N HIS A 625 16.04 12.43 1.88
CA HIS A 625 17.11 11.48 1.53
C HIS A 625 17.33 11.36 0.03
N PHE A 626 18.56 11.60 -0.42
CA PHE A 626 19.02 11.18 -1.75
C PHE A 626 19.59 9.75 -1.75
N TYR A 627 20.14 9.31 -0.61
CA TYR A 627 20.81 8.02 -0.44
C TYR A 627 20.13 7.19 0.66
N LEU A 628 19.86 5.92 0.35
CA LEU A 628 19.19 4.96 1.21
C LEU A 628 20.16 3.81 1.48
N ASP A 629 20.66 3.72 2.71
CA ASP A 629 21.82 2.89 3.04
C ASP A 629 21.49 1.54 3.71
N HIS A 630 20.21 1.22 3.86
CA HIS A 630 19.80 -0.09 4.34
C HIS A 630 20.40 -1.20 3.43
N PRO A 631 20.93 -2.31 3.99
CA PRO A 631 21.60 -3.34 3.19
C PRO A 631 20.78 -3.89 2.02
N TRP A 632 19.46 -4.07 2.19
CA TRP A 632 18.60 -4.47 1.08
C TRP A 632 18.43 -3.38 0.02
N MET A 633 18.36 -2.09 0.40
CA MET A 633 18.31 -1.01 -0.61
C MET A 633 19.57 -1.00 -1.46
N ILE A 634 20.74 -1.23 -0.86
CA ILE A 634 22.02 -1.30 -1.57
C ILE A 634 22.08 -2.57 -2.44
N ALA A 635 21.76 -3.74 -1.88
CA ALA A 635 21.83 -5.02 -2.58
C ALA A 635 20.85 -5.10 -3.76
N PHE A 636 19.67 -4.51 -3.61
CA PHE A 636 18.70 -4.38 -4.70
C PHE A 636 19.00 -3.17 -5.59
N GLY A 637 20.13 -2.48 -5.47
CA GLY A 637 20.57 -1.46 -6.43
C GLY A 637 19.75 -0.16 -6.41
N GLU A 638 19.16 0.16 -5.26
CA GLU A 638 18.25 1.29 -5.07
C GLU A 638 18.75 2.25 -3.97
N GLY A 639 20.02 2.16 -3.59
CA GLY A 639 20.64 3.12 -2.67
C GLY A 639 20.57 4.55 -3.19
N LEU A 640 20.79 4.76 -4.49
CA LEU A 640 20.53 6.01 -5.21
C LEU A 640 19.41 5.81 -6.24
N THR A 641 18.80 6.91 -6.67
CA THR A 641 17.83 6.90 -7.77
C THR A 641 18.53 6.50 -9.06
N SER A 642 17.95 5.54 -9.77
CA SER A 642 18.43 5.07 -11.09
C SER A 642 17.23 4.79 -11.99
N TYR A 643 17.47 4.65 -13.30
CA TYR A 643 16.45 4.14 -14.20
C TYR A 643 16.36 2.62 -14.04
N ARG A 644 15.13 2.12 -14.01
CA ARG A 644 14.79 0.70 -14.09
C ARG A 644 13.75 0.52 -15.20
N PRO A 645 13.97 -0.38 -16.17
CA PRO A 645 12.91 -0.71 -17.12
C PRO A 645 11.75 -1.42 -16.40
N PRO A 646 10.55 -1.45 -16.98
CA PRO A 646 9.48 -2.32 -16.53
C PRO A 646 9.94 -3.78 -16.41
N VAL A 647 9.37 -4.54 -15.49
CA VAL A 647 9.73 -5.96 -15.32
C VAL A 647 8.98 -6.84 -16.32
N ASP A 648 9.61 -7.92 -16.79
CA ASP A 648 8.92 -8.95 -17.56
C ASP A 648 8.25 -9.96 -16.61
N LEU A 649 6.92 -9.93 -16.59
CA LEU A 649 6.09 -10.83 -15.78
C LEU A 649 5.91 -12.23 -16.40
N LYS A 650 6.35 -12.42 -17.64
CA LYS A 650 6.36 -13.71 -18.36
C LYS A 650 4.97 -14.34 -18.48
N THR A 651 3.92 -13.52 -18.66
CA THR A 651 2.52 -13.97 -18.68
C THR A 651 1.97 -14.30 -20.06
N VAL A 652 2.64 -13.85 -21.14
CA VAL A 652 2.14 -13.97 -22.52
C VAL A 652 2.76 -15.13 -23.30
N GLY A 653 4.06 -15.40 -23.14
CA GLY A 653 4.83 -16.30 -24.02
C GLY A 653 4.22 -17.70 -24.19
N ASP A 654 3.82 -18.34 -23.09
CA ASP A 654 3.23 -19.69 -23.09
C ASP A 654 1.73 -19.71 -23.49
N MET A 655 1.13 -18.55 -23.74
CA MET A 655 -0.31 -18.39 -23.95
C MET A 655 -0.68 -18.01 -25.38
N ILE A 656 0.21 -17.32 -26.10
CA ILE A 656 -0.05 -16.89 -27.48
C ILE A 656 -0.23 -18.11 -28.39
N ASP A 657 -1.25 -18.07 -29.25
CA ASP A 657 -1.63 -19.14 -30.18
C ASP A 657 -1.96 -20.49 -29.52
N ARG A 658 -2.08 -20.56 -28.18
CA ARG A 658 -2.36 -21.81 -27.45
C ARG A 658 -3.80 -22.30 -27.65
N LYS A 659 -4.75 -21.37 -27.83
CA LYS A 659 -6.19 -21.64 -28.03
C LYS A 659 -6.76 -20.72 -29.13
N PRO A 660 -6.37 -20.87 -30.40
CA PRO A 660 -6.75 -19.94 -31.46
C PRO A 660 -8.25 -20.02 -31.76
N ASN A 661 -8.91 -18.88 -32.00
CA ASN A 661 -10.30 -18.81 -32.47
C ASN A 661 -10.42 -18.54 -34.00
N GLY A 662 -9.27 -18.36 -34.66
CA GLY A 662 -9.14 -18.05 -36.10
C GLY A 662 -8.79 -16.59 -36.38
N ASN A 663 -8.89 -15.70 -35.39
CA ASN A 663 -8.48 -14.30 -35.50
C ASN A 663 -7.02 -14.12 -35.06
N LYS A 664 -6.40 -13.04 -35.54
CA LYS A 664 -5.02 -12.71 -35.21
C LYS A 664 -4.89 -12.27 -33.75
N GLU A 665 -3.84 -12.76 -33.09
CA GLU A 665 -3.46 -12.40 -31.73
C GLU A 665 -2.30 -11.39 -31.76
N ILE A 666 -2.36 -10.37 -30.90
CA ILE A 666 -1.28 -9.39 -30.70
C ILE A 666 -0.99 -9.21 -29.22
N SER A 667 0.27 -8.98 -28.85
CA SER A 667 0.67 -8.71 -27.46
C SER A 667 0.79 -7.20 -27.23
N LEU A 668 0.15 -6.70 -26.17
CA LEU A 668 0.13 -5.27 -25.84
C LEU A 668 0.34 -5.05 -24.33
N ASN A 669 0.96 -3.92 -23.97
CA ASN A 669 1.09 -3.52 -22.58
C ASN A 669 -0.29 -3.15 -22.00
N PHE A 670 -0.66 -3.77 -20.89
CA PHE A 670 -1.97 -3.63 -20.27
C PHE A 670 -1.98 -2.54 -19.20
N ILE A 671 -2.57 -1.39 -19.53
CA ILE A 671 -2.57 -0.21 -18.68
C ILE A 671 -3.97 0.08 -18.15
N THR A 672 -4.09 0.27 -16.83
CA THR A 672 -5.38 0.37 -16.12
C THR A 672 -5.56 1.71 -15.38
N PRO A 673 -5.66 2.84 -16.11
CA PRO A 673 -5.90 4.14 -15.50
C PRO A 673 -7.33 4.22 -14.93
N HIS A 674 -7.59 5.06 -13.94
CA HIS A 674 -8.93 5.16 -13.37
C HIS A 674 -9.93 5.73 -14.37
N GLN A 675 -11.14 5.17 -14.38
CA GLN A 675 -12.17 5.51 -15.37
C GLN A 675 -12.80 6.87 -15.15
N LYS A 676 -13.42 7.38 -16.22
CA LYS A 676 -14.26 8.59 -16.20
C LYS A 676 -15.68 8.32 -15.70
N TRP A 677 -16.20 7.11 -15.92
CA TRP A 677 -17.62 6.75 -15.78
C TRP A 677 -17.92 6.00 -14.48
N GLY A 678 -17.15 6.27 -13.45
CA GLY A 678 -17.25 5.63 -12.15
C GLY A 678 -16.06 5.97 -11.28
N ILE A 679 -16.20 5.76 -9.97
CA ILE A 679 -15.10 5.87 -9.01
C ILE A 679 -14.75 4.44 -8.59
N HIS A 680 -13.62 3.95 -9.12
CA HIS A 680 -13.32 2.52 -9.09
C HIS A 680 -14.44 1.74 -9.76
N SER A 681 -15.08 0.82 -9.04
CA SER A 681 -16.27 0.11 -9.50
C SER A 681 -17.58 0.74 -9.03
N THR A 682 -17.56 1.68 -8.09
CA THR A 682 -18.78 2.37 -7.70
C THR A 682 -19.26 3.24 -8.86
N TYR A 683 -20.57 3.19 -9.12
CA TYR A 683 -21.26 3.80 -10.27
C TYR A 683 -21.07 3.11 -11.63
N THR A 684 -20.30 2.03 -11.76
CA THR A 684 -20.16 1.32 -13.05
C THR A 684 -21.47 0.75 -13.58
N ASP A 685 -22.31 0.29 -12.66
CA ASP A 685 -23.63 -0.27 -12.85
C ASP A 685 -24.73 0.79 -12.83
N ASN A 686 -24.38 2.06 -12.56
CA ASN A 686 -25.31 3.15 -12.64
C ASN A 686 -25.71 3.41 -14.09
N LEU A 687 -27.00 3.34 -14.39
CA LEU A 687 -27.53 3.49 -15.74
C LEU A 687 -27.11 4.80 -16.41
N MET A 688 -27.02 5.92 -15.68
CA MET A 688 -26.58 7.19 -16.25
C MET A 688 -25.12 7.11 -16.71
N MET A 689 -24.25 6.50 -15.89
CA MET A 689 -22.83 6.31 -16.25
C MET A 689 -22.67 5.36 -17.43
N LEU A 690 -23.43 4.25 -17.45
CA LEU A 690 -23.45 3.32 -18.57
C LEU A 690 -23.89 4.00 -19.87
N THR A 691 -24.92 4.85 -19.80
CA THR A 691 -25.47 5.58 -20.95
C THR A 691 -24.51 6.64 -21.49
N LEU A 692 -23.78 7.34 -20.61
CA LEU A 692 -22.76 8.31 -21.01
C LEU A 692 -21.45 7.65 -21.47
N ASN A 693 -21.21 6.42 -21.01
CA ASN A 693 -20.18 5.54 -21.51
C ASN A 693 -20.67 4.80 -22.78
N ARG A 694 -20.09 3.63 -23.06
CA ARG A 694 -20.47 2.70 -24.12
C ARG A 694 -21.33 1.55 -23.59
N GLY A 695 -22.03 1.68 -22.47
CA GLY A 695 -22.99 0.66 -21.99
C GLY A 695 -22.39 -0.64 -21.42
N GLY A 696 -21.15 -0.63 -20.93
CA GLY A 696 -20.53 -1.77 -20.25
C GLY A 696 -19.00 -1.80 -20.38
N PRO A 697 -18.37 -2.95 -20.07
CA PRO A 697 -16.92 -3.13 -20.16
C PRO A 697 -16.36 -2.85 -21.56
N VAL A 698 -15.38 -1.96 -21.60
CA VAL A 698 -14.63 -1.58 -22.81
C VAL A 698 -13.13 -1.48 -22.57
N ILE A 699 -12.37 -1.67 -23.64
CA ILE A 699 -10.92 -1.50 -23.73
C ILE A 699 -10.58 -0.54 -24.86
N TRP A 700 -9.53 0.28 -24.72
CA TRP A 700 -9.13 1.25 -25.73
C TRP A 700 -7.85 0.79 -26.43
N LEU A 701 -7.85 0.85 -27.77
CA LEU A 701 -6.74 0.48 -28.63
C LEU A 701 -6.35 1.64 -29.54
N SER A 702 -5.08 1.64 -29.97
CA SER A 702 -4.64 2.47 -31.08
C SER A 702 -5.32 2.02 -32.38
N GLU A 703 -5.44 2.93 -33.34
CA GLU A 703 -5.96 2.60 -34.67
C GLU A 703 -5.05 1.58 -35.40
N ASP A 704 -3.74 1.69 -35.21
CA ASP A 704 -2.74 0.81 -35.83
C ASP A 704 -2.81 -0.62 -35.29
N ASP A 705 -2.91 -0.78 -33.96
CA ASP A 705 -3.02 -2.10 -33.33
C ASP A 705 -4.36 -2.76 -33.68
N ALA A 706 -5.46 -1.99 -33.62
CA ALA A 706 -6.79 -2.47 -33.98
C ALA A 706 -6.82 -2.96 -35.43
N LYS A 707 -6.34 -2.14 -36.38
CA LYS A 707 -6.22 -2.53 -37.79
C LYS A 707 -5.29 -3.72 -37.98
N GLY A 708 -4.18 -3.75 -37.25
CA GLY A 708 -3.20 -4.83 -37.27
C GLY A 708 -3.74 -6.19 -36.82
N ALA A 709 -4.78 -6.20 -35.97
CA ALA A 709 -5.48 -7.39 -35.49
C ALA A 709 -6.87 -7.62 -36.12
N GLY A 710 -7.31 -6.75 -37.04
CA GLY A 710 -8.62 -6.86 -37.68
C GLY A 710 -9.80 -6.53 -36.77
N ILE A 711 -9.62 -5.60 -35.83
CA ILE A 711 -10.62 -5.15 -34.86
C ILE A 711 -11.19 -3.80 -35.31
N GLU A 712 -12.52 -3.69 -35.34
CA GLU A 712 -13.24 -2.42 -35.58
C GLU A 712 -13.72 -1.77 -34.26
N ASP A 713 -14.14 -0.50 -34.32
CA ASP A 713 -14.71 0.17 -33.13
C ASP A 713 -15.94 -0.59 -32.65
N ASN A 714 -16.03 -0.81 -31.34
CA ASN A 714 -17.13 -1.50 -30.66
C ASN A 714 -17.23 -3.02 -30.91
N ASP A 715 -16.32 -3.64 -31.68
CA ASP A 715 -16.22 -5.10 -31.76
C ASP A 715 -15.99 -5.72 -30.38
N TRP A 716 -16.57 -6.91 -30.14
CA TRP A 716 -16.19 -7.76 -29.02
C TRP A 716 -14.77 -8.28 -29.20
N VAL A 717 -13.99 -8.13 -28.14
CA VAL A 717 -12.59 -8.52 -28.05
C VAL A 717 -12.35 -9.28 -26.77
N GLU A 718 -11.33 -10.13 -26.82
CA GLU A 718 -10.88 -10.91 -25.68
C GLU A 718 -9.44 -10.51 -25.35
N LEU A 719 -9.17 -10.31 -24.06
CA LEU A 719 -7.84 -10.03 -23.54
C LEU A 719 -7.46 -11.13 -22.56
N PHE A 720 -6.31 -11.76 -22.72
CA PHE A 720 -5.92 -12.87 -21.86
C PHE A 720 -4.40 -13.00 -21.73
N ASN A 721 -3.99 -13.67 -20.65
CA ASN A 721 -2.61 -14.12 -20.42
C ASN A 721 -2.64 -15.32 -19.47
N ALA A 722 -1.50 -15.69 -18.87
CA ALA A 722 -1.41 -16.82 -17.95
C ALA A 722 -2.34 -16.68 -16.72
N ASN A 723 -2.69 -15.46 -16.31
CA ASN A 723 -3.48 -15.21 -15.10
C ASN A 723 -4.99 -15.44 -15.34
N GLY A 724 -5.50 -15.15 -16.53
CA GLY A 724 -6.93 -15.23 -16.83
C GLY A 724 -7.34 -14.60 -18.15
N ALA A 725 -8.64 -14.37 -18.34
CA ALA A 725 -9.21 -13.79 -19.57
C ALA A 725 -10.37 -12.83 -19.30
N ILE A 726 -10.55 -11.86 -20.21
CA ILE A 726 -11.54 -10.77 -20.15
C ILE A 726 -12.29 -10.76 -21.47
N ALA A 727 -13.60 -10.54 -21.43
CA ALA A 727 -14.40 -10.21 -22.60
C ALA A 727 -14.94 -8.78 -22.48
N ALA A 728 -14.72 -7.95 -23.49
CA ALA A 728 -15.09 -6.53 -23.50
C ALA A 728 -15.30 -6.05 -24.94
N ARG A 729 -15.72 -4.80 -25.13
CA ARG A 729 -15.75 -4.17 -26.47
C ARG A 729 -14.58 -3.20 -26.69
N ALA A 730 -14.14 -3.09 -27.93
CA ALA A 730 -13.09 -2.16 -28.33
C ALA A 730 -13.60 -0.72 -28.41
N VAL A 731 -12.74 0.22 -28.02
CA VAL A 731 -12.81 1.65 -28.36
C VAL A 731 -11.55 1.97 -29.15
N VAL A 732 -11.70 2.13 -30.47
CA VAL A 732 -10.57 2.39 -31.36
C VAL A 732 -10.35 3.90 -31.43
N SER A 733 -9.12 4.35 -31.15
CA SER A 733 -8.86 5.78 -31.00
C SER A 733 -7.40 6.14 -31.25
N GLN A 734 -7.17 7.10 -32.17
CA GLN A 734 -5.87 7.70 -32.47
C GLN A 734 -5.05 8.14 -31.24
N ARG A 735 -5.70 8.57 -30.15
CA ARG A 735 -5.02 9.08 -28.93
C ARG A 735 -4.25 8.01 -28.14
N VAL A 736 -4.49 6.74 -28.40
CA VAL A 736 -3.79 5.63 -27.73
C VAL A 736 -2.53 5.33 -28.53
N ASN A 737 -1.38 5.30 -27.84
CA ASN A 737 -0.11 5.00 -28.50
C ASN A 737 -0.09 3.52 -28.95
N PRO A 738 0.49 3.21 -30.12
CA PRO A 738 0.71 1.83 -30.53
C PRO A 738 1.52 1.02 -29.49
N GLY A 739 1.19 -0.26 -29.32
CA GLY A 739 1.85 -1.15 -28.37
C GLY A 739 1.27 -1.17 -26.95
N MET A 740 0.19 -0.41 -26.69
CA MET A 740 -0.54 -0.46 -25.41
C MET A 740 -2.06 -0.58 -25.59
N VAL A 741 -2.70 -1.13 -24.57
CA VAL A 741 -4.16 -1.21 -24.44
C VAL A 741 -4.59 -0.63 -23.10
N LEU A 742 -5.68 0.16 -23.09
CA LEU A 742 -6.22 0.75 -21.86
C LEU A 742 -7.55 0.11 -21.48
N MET A 743 -7.59 -0.61 -20.36
CA MET A 743 -8.85 -0.94 -19.70
C MET A 743 -9.01 -0.08 -18.46
N TYR A 744 -9.86 0.94 -18.54
CA TYR A 744 -10.04 1.86 -17.43
C TYR A 744 -10.55 1.13 -16.17
N HIS A 745 -9.91 1.40 -15.02
CA HIS A 745 -10.19 0.83 -13.71
C HIS A 745 -11.42 1.48 -13.06
N ALA A 746 -12.44 0.74 -12.60
CA ALA A 746 -12.71 -0.69 -12.74
C ALA A 746 -14.14 -0.86 -13.26
N GLN A 747 -14.38 -1.74 -14.24
CA GLN A 747 -15.69 -1.82 -14.91
C GLN A 747 -16.57 -3.01 -14.46
N GLU A 748 -16.07 -3.86 -13.56
CA GLU A 748 -16.74 -5.09 -13.08
C GLU A 748 -17.12 -6.09 -14.19
N LYS A 749 -17.83 -7.16 -13.82
CA LYS A 749 -18.31 -8.23 -14.71
C LYS A 749 -19.81 -8.56 -14.51
N ILE A 750 -20.57 -7.62 -13.94
CA ILE A 750 -22.00 -7.79 -13.62
C ILE A 750 -22.93 -7.22 -14.71
N ILE A 751 -22.42 -6.38 -15.61
CA ILE A 751 -23.19 -5.74 -16.69
C ILE A 751 -22.50 -6.01 -18.04
N ASN A 752 -23.26 -6.47 -19.03
CA ASN A 752 -22.85 -6.55 -20.44
C ASN A 752 -21.48 -7.25 -20.65
N THR A 753 -21.33 -8.43 -20.07
CA THR A 753 -20.11 -9.24 -20.16
C THR A 753 -20.47 -10.62 -20.70
N PRO A 754 -20.11 -11.00 -21.94
CA PRO A 754 -20.37 -12.33 -22.48
C PRO A 754 -19.42 -13.38 -21.88
N GLY A 755 -19.58 -14.64 -22.27
CA GLY A 755 -18.62 -15.71 -21.99
C GLY A 755 -17.28 -15.48 -22.70
N SER A 756 -16.20 -15.98 -22.10
CA SER A 756 -14.86 -16.00 -22.68
C SER A 756 -14.65 -17.26 -23.52
N GLU A 757 -14.09 -17.12 -24.71
CA GLU A 757 -13.72 -18.25 -25.57
C GLU A 757 -12.48 -18.99 -25.02
N ILE A 758 -11.65 -18.32 -24.20
CA ILE A 758 -10.46 -18.92 -23.55
C ILE A 758 -10.84 -19.79 -22.35
N THR A 759 -11.71 -19.29 -21.45
CA THR A 759 -12.03 -19.99 -20.20
C THR A 759 -13.26 -20.87 -20.32
N GLY A 760 -14.17 -20.59 -21.27
CA GLY A 760 -15.49 -21.23 -21.34
C GLY A 760 -16.43 -20.80 -20.21
N THR A 761 -16.13 -19.71 -19.51
CA THR A 761 -16.92 -19.16 -18.40
C THR A 761 -17.24 -17.69 -18.66
N ARG A 762 -18.02 -17.03 -17.79
CA ARG A 762 -18.26 -15.57 -17.87
C ARG A 762 -16.92 -14.83 -17.98
N GLY A 763 -16.81 -13.91 -18.94
CA GLY A 763 -15.64 -13.05 -19.09
C GLY A 763 -15.21 -12.38 -17.79
N GLY A 764 -13.89 -12.32 -17.57
CA GLY A 764 -13.31 -11.77 -16.37
C GLY A 764 -13.33 -10.24 -16.31
N ILE A 765 -12.60 -9.70 -15.32
CA ILE A 765 -12.41 -8.26 -15.11
C ILE A 765 -10.97 -7.86 -15.43
N HIS A 766 -10.66 -6.56 -15.43
CA HIS A 766 -9.28 -6.08 -15.63
C HIS A 766 -8.21 -6.77 -14.74
N ASN A 767 -8.56 -7.23 -13.53
CA ASN A 767 -7.64 -7.95 -12.66
C ASN A 767 -7.62 -9.48 -12.86
N SER A 768 -8.42 -10.02 -13.78
CA SER A 768 -8.30 -11.42 -14.20
C SER A 768 -6.98 -11.68 -14.92
N VAL A 769 -6.42 -10.66 -15.58
CA VAL A 769 -5.13 -10.75 -16.28
C VAL A 769 -3.96 -10.21 -15.46
N THR A 770 -4.17 -9.78 -14.21
CA THR A 770 -3.08 -9.30 -13.33
C THR A 770 -2.70 -10.35 -12.29
N ARG A 771 -1.52 -10.21 -11.67
CA ARG A 771 -1.10 -10.97 -10.49
C ARG A 771 -0.31 -10.08 -9.54
N ILE A 772 -0.36 -10.35 -8.24
CA ILE A 772 0.48 -9.72 -7.23
C ILE A 772 1.91 -10.22 -7.42
N VAL A 773 2.85 -9.29 -7.56
CA VAL A 773 4.29 -9.52 -7.59
C VAL A 773 4.93 -8.56 -6.60
N THR A 774 5.54 -9.10 -5.55
CA THR A 774 6.04 -8.29 -4.43
C THR A 774 7.48 -7.84 -4.64
N LYS A 775 7.86 -6.67 -4.12
CA LYS A 775 9.24 -6.15 -4.21
C LYS A 775 9.93 -6.21 -2.84
N PRO A 776 11.12 -6.83 -2.72
CA PRO A 776 11.80 -6.96 -1.42
C PRO A 776 12.12 -5.64 -0.71
N THR A 777 12.39 -4.56 -1.45
CA THR A 777 12.65 -3.24 -0.84
C THR A 777 11.45 -2.67 -0.09
N HIS A 778 10.22 -3.11 -0.43
CA HIS A 778 8.99 -2.76 0.30
C HIS A 778 8.71 -3.64 1.53
N MET A 779 9.63 -4.56 1.87
CA MET A 779 9.52 -5.43 3.04
C MET A 779 10.49 -5.05 4.17
N ILE A 780 11.33 -4.04 3.95
CA ILE A 780 12.30 -3.56 4.95
C ILE A 780 11.56 -3.01 6.18
N GLY A 781 12.08 -3.28 7.37
CA GLY A 781 11.55 -2.79 8.64
C GLY A 781 12.63 -2.62 9.70
N GLY A 782 12.28 -2.05 10.86
CA GLY A 782 13.22 -1.86 11.98
C GLY A 782 14.41 -0.95 11.69
N TYR A 783 14.25 -0.01 10.75
CA TYR A 783 15.31 0.86 10.26
C TYR A 783 14.82 2.30 10.02
N ALA A 784 14.57 3.04 11.11
CA ALA A 784 14.09 4.42 11.07
C ALA A 784 12.84 4.57 10.17
N GLN A 785 12.94 5.31 9.06
CA GLN A 785 11.83 5.47 8.09
C GLN A 785 11.42 4.17 7.39
N PHE A 786 12.29 3.16 7.35
CA PHE A 786 11.91 1.82 6.92
C PHE A 786 11.55 1.01 8.16
N SER A 787 10.43 1.37 8.77
CA SER A 787 9.79 0.64 9.87
C SER A 787 8.29 0.58 9.61
N TYR A 788 7.61 -0.41 10.16
CA TYR A 788 6.22 -0.63 9.81
C TYR A 788 5.30 0.44 10.38
N GLY A 789 4.24 0.77 9.65
CA GLY A 789 3.06 1.44 10.19
C GLY A 789 1.89 1.06 9.30
N PHE A 790 0.69 0.96 9.88
CA PHE A 790 -0.48 0.60 9.09
C PHE A 790 -0.73 1.64 7.99
N ASN A 791 -0.68 1.17 6.74
CA ASN A 791 -0.68 1.98 5.51
C ASN A 791 0.50 2.96 5.35
N TYR A 792 1.51 2.93 6.22
CA TYR A 792 2.75 3.70 6.06
C TYR A 792 3.77 2.98 5.17
N TYR A 793 3.99 1.68 5.40
CA TYR A 793 4.95 0.87 4.65
C TYR A 793 4.46 -0.57 4.46
N GLY A 794 5.03 -1.25 3.47
CA GLY A 794 4.69 -2.62 3.10
C GLY A 794 4.64 -2.82 1.59
N THR A 795 4.53 -4.07 1.17
CA THR A 795 4.40 -4.46 -0.24
C THR A 795 3.18 -3.79 -0.90
N ILE A 796 3.29 -3.45 -2.18
CA ILE A 796 2.26 -2.74 -2.95
C ILE A 796 1.80 -3.57 -4.16
N GLY A 797 0.52 -3.42 -4.56
CA GLY A 797 -0.06 -4.14 -5.70
C GLY A 797 0.12 -3.42 -7.04
N THR A 798 1.36 -3.38 -7.54
CA THR A 798 1.71 -2.83 -8.86
C THR A 798 1.12 -3.70 -9.99
N ASN A 799 0.90 -3.11 -11.17
CA ASN A 799 0.11 -3.74 -12.23
C ASN A 799 0.36 -3.20 -13.65
N ARG A 800 1.22 -2.19 -13.85
CA ARG A 800 1.37 -1.53 -15.16
C ARG A 800 2.41 -2.16 -16.07
N ASP A 801 3.25 -3.01 -15.50
CA ASP A 801 4.22 -3.85 -16.20
C ASP A 801 3.54 -5.02 -16.95
N GLU A 802 2.25 -5.26 -16.71
CA GLU A 802 1.51 -6.39 -17.27
C GLU A 802 1.39 -6.32 -18.80
N PHE A 803 1.47 -7.48 -19.44
CA PHE A 803 1.19 -7.65 -20.87
C PHE A 803 0.06 -8.66 -21.06
N VAL A 804 -0.71 -8.45 -22.12
CA VAL A 804 -1.84 -9.31 -22.49
C VAL A 804 -1.85 -9.56 -23.98
N ILE A 805 -2.41 -10.71 -24.34
CA ILE A 805 -2.80 -11.02 -25.70
C ILE A 805 -4.17 -10.41 -25.95
N VAL A 806 -4.33 -9.71 -27.07
CA VAL A 806 -5.58 -9.11 -27.52
C VAL A 806 -5.97 -9.71 -28.85
N ARG A 807 -7.24 -10.07 -29.00
CA ARG A 807 -7.82 -10.52 -30.26
C ARG A 807 -9.29 -10.17 -30.39
N LYS A 808 -9.79 -10.13 -31.64
CA LYS A 808 -11.23 -10.11 -31.91
C LYS A 808 -11.88 -11.43 -31.45
N MET A 809 -13.01 -11.35 -30.76
CA MET A 809 -13.82 -12.52 -30.43
C MET A 809 -14.52 -13.05 -31.68
N ARG A 810 -14.77 -14.37 -31.72
CA ARG A 810 -15.53 -14.99 -32.79
C ARG A 810 -16.94 -15.36 -32.35
N LYS A 811 -17.09 -16.15 -31.28
CA LYS A 811 -18.39 -16.50 -30.71
C LYS A 811 -18.69 -15.64 -29.49
N ILE A 812 -19.87 -15.05 -29.46
CA ILE A 812 -20.38 -14.24 -28.36
C ILE A 812 -21.53 -15.03 -27.75
N ASP A 813 -21.15 -15.94 -26.86
CA ASP A 813 -22.06 -16.77 -26.08
C ASP A 813 -22.33 -16.10 -24.73
N TRP A 814 -23.60 -15.83 -24.42
CA TRP A 814 -23.97 -15.16 -23.17
C TRP A 814 -24.05 -16.10 -21.97
N LEU A 815 -23.99 -17.42 -22.17
CA LEU A 815 -24.05 -18.45 -21.13
C LEU A 815 -25.27 -18.30 -20.21
N ASP A 816 -26.39 -17.84 -20.75
CA ASP A 816 -27.63 -17.57 -20.00
C ASP A 816 -28.83 -18.41 -20.48
N GLY A 817 -28.64 -19.22 -21.53
CA GLY A 817 -29.67 -20.10 -22.09
C GLY A 817 -30.76 -19.38 -22.89
N GLN A 818 -30.58 -18.10 -23.25
CA GLN A 818 -31.62 -17.33 -23.95
C GLN A 818 -31.61 -17.51 -25.49
N GLY A 819 -30.57 -18.13 -26.06
CA GLY A 819 -30.48 -18.37 -27.51
C GLY A 819 -30.26 -17.09 -28.34
N THR A 820 -29.73 -16.04 -27.72
CA THR A 820 -29.42 -14.74 -28.34
C THR A 820 -27.93 -14.58 -28.67
N ASP A 821 -27.20 -15.69 -28.74
CA ASP A 821 -25.76 -15.70 -29.02
C ASP A 821 -25.48 -15.27 -30.46
N THR A 822 -24.34 -14.61 -30.66
CA THR A 822 -23.95 -14.08 -31.97
C THR A 822 -22.57 -14.56 -32.39
N VAL A 823 -22.26 -14.46 -33.68
CA VAL A 823 -20.95 -14.76 -34.24
C VAL A 823 -20.46 -13.52 -34.96
N GLN A 824 -19.29 -13.02 -34.58
CA GLN A 824 -18.63 -11.91 -35.26
C GLN A 824 -17.94 -12.40 -36.54
N ALA A 825 -18.08 -11.59 -37.58
CA ALA A 825 -17.49 -11.81 -38.90
C ALA A 825 -15.97 -11.61 -38.91
#